data_AF-A0A9Q0BJ26-F1
#
_entry.id   AF-A0A9Q0BJ26-F1
#
_cell.length_a   1.000
_cell.length_b   1.000
_cell.length_c   1.000
_cell.angle_alpha   90.00
_cell.angle_beta   90.00
_cell.angle_gamma   90.00
#
_symmetry.space_group_name_H-M   'P 1'
#
loop_
_entity.id
_entity.type
_entity.pdbx_description
1 polymer ?
#
loop_
_entity_poly.entity_id
_entity_poly.type
_entity_poly.pdbx_seq_one_letter_code
_entity_poly.pdbx_strand_id
1 'polypeptide(L)'
;MSAKRVLTPSKAENGSLLHSQKKFKQQLDFAPDELENIDWGDDADFDLAAVGALESICSHRLDLSRFQRCEVVELEQELQLTLKRISGGDAATGVCRLAAPWNHMRLAIGDVVSLAGKWQPSAGCYVVDKEQGYCVSQPDFLISGTTVTGSLFCRRKSMLIGTLVHELLQKVLRQQLFLKNDILAALQEMLISSSLAQLLYASNLSQAEMEMQLLKFIEPITSFVAQYENLWVPQLGLKGKVDVSVRVKNALNKEEIIPLELKTGRASFSMEHKGQLLLYQLMHSAQGRETHSGLLLYLKEGLLSEAVLEQMPLPEPIYHHSACGNCAYNTICSSFAQHDESLQLSDSHPLTKLMPQLLGHLKQPDHAYVQHWCSLLALEEQHNPRSLELRLERDLSQHYADETFVMDKHESQSFATFNYTNLGLLLCDGERYQELRDIIVEKRPPEQHRVVPKLVLTKGAAMLLQLNKVQKMAALRALTTSSHLLIKGLPGTGKTQTLVSLIRLLHLFGKSVLITAQTHSAVDNLLMRLLPFDLPMLRLGSTSRILPQLEGISEERLTRDCKTVEELEQALAGPAIVGVTCLGAGHPMFQRRQFDYCIVDEATQVLQPTVLRPLMHCSKFVLVGDPEQLPPIVRSKEARQRGADETLFQRLDSEQATAVLSLQYRMNKTITRLANELTYGGELKCASEEVSSARFQLELASQTPRWIQRALQTHIEQAVALINTGDCLERGQEMVATCSSLEQSYAEHKEEHRKHSKRRISKYTNYCEAGIVMLLLRELLKSGFEASRIGVIAPYRAQVELLRKLANKLDANLECNTVDQFQGRDKNLIIYSCTKTGGGSSSAGDMERSREAEILEDQRRLTVAITRAKNKLILLGDVQCLEQYAPFRRLFQNIPQRCRLQLEDGRMEFAWQRIEEHLATLMEA
;
A
#
# COMPACT_ATOMS: atom_id res chain seq x y z
N MET A 1 53.68 -60.11 18.17
CA MET A 1 53.66 -61.03 17.01
C MET A 1 53.75 -60.16 15.75
N SER A 2 54.97 -59.81 15.32
CA SER A 2 55.70 -60.39 14.16
C SER A 2 54.98 -60.14 12.82
N ALA A 3 55.31 -59.07 12.06
CA ALA A 3 56.41 -58.93 11.08
C ALA A 3 56.13 -59.71 9.76
N LYS A 4 56.20 -59.12 8.54
CA LYS A 4 57.35 -58.59 7.77
C LYS A 4 56.80 -57.88 6.49
N ARG A 5 57.29 -56.69 6.07
CA ARG A 5 58.46 -56.39 5.19
C ARG A 5 58.38 -57.11 3.80
N VAL A 6 58.70 -56.57 2.60
CA VAL A 6 59.39 -55.35 2.08
C VAL A 6 59.54 -55.52 0.53
N LEU A 7 59.91 -54.45 -0.20
CA LEU A 7 60.58 -54.33 -1.54
C LEU A 7 59.77 -54.17 -2.86
N THR A 8 59.96 -53.00 -3.48
CA THR A 8 60.10 -52.69 -4.94
C THR A 8 61.40 -53.31 -5.52
N PRO A 9 61.59 -53.53 -6.85
CA PRO A 9 62.05 -52.45 -7.77
C PRO A 9 61.73 -52.58 -9.30
N SER A 10 61.62 -51.40 -9.93
CA SER A 10 62.08 -50.91 -11.26
C SER A 10 62.28 -51.78 -12.54
N LYS A 11 61.94 -51.15 -13.68
CA LYS A 11 62.51 -51.24 -15.07
C LYS A 11 62.20 -52.53 -15.86
N ALA A 12 62.04 -52.54 -17.19
CA ALA A 12 61.96 -51.56 -18.28
C ALA A 12 61.54 -52.31 -19.57
N GLU A 13 61.28 -51.53 -20.64
CA GLU A 13 61.50 -51.85 -22.07
C GLU A 13 60.30 -52.14 -23.01
N ASN A 14 60.11 -51.13 -23.90
CA ASN A 14 60.03 -51.19 -25.37
C ASN A 14 58.81 -51.87 -26.01
N GLY A 15 57.92 -51.19 -26.74
CA GLY A 15 58.11 -50.31 -27.93
C GLY A 15 57.37 -51.01 -29.10
N SER A 16 56.73 -50.39 -30.11
CA SER A 16 56.80 -49.05 -30.70
C SER A 16 55.68 -48.91 -31.78
N LEU A 17 55.12 -47.70 -31.97
CA LEU A 17 54.93 -46.89 -33.21
C LEU A 17 53.43 -46.56 -33.40
N LEU A 18 52.91 -45.41 -33.85
CA LEU A 18 53.41 -44.17 -34.46
C LEU A 18 52.23 -43.16 -34.53
N HIS A 19 52.37 -41.92 -34.01
CA HIS A 19 52.16 -40.64 -34.75
C HIS A 19 52.22 -39.39 -33.84
N SER A 20 53.32 -38.65 -34.04
CA SER A 20 53.51 -37.18 -34.08
C SER A 20 52.81 -36.23 -33.08
N GLN A 21 53.60 -35.78 -32.09
CA GLN A 21 53.64 -34.39 -31.60
C GLN A 21 55.12 -33.95 -31.53
N LYS A 22 55.43 -32.73 -31.99
CA LYS A 22 56.36 -31.74 -31.36
C LYS A 22 56.94 -30.75 -32.36
N LYS A 23 56.95 -29.48 -31.94
CA LYS A 23 58.02 -28.46 -32.03
C LYS A 23 57.38 -27.13 -31.56
N PHE A 24 57.99 -26.21 -30.80
CA PHE A 24 59.39 -25.89 -30.56
C PHE A 24 59.51 -25.16 -29.20
N LYS A 25 60.59 -25.44 -28.46
CA LYS A 25 61.17 -24.61 -27.40
C LYS A 25 62.08 -23.56 -28.05
N GLN A 26 62.06 -22.31 -27.60
CA GLN A 26 63.27 -21.48 -27.63
C GLN A 26 63.29 -20.57 -26.40
N GLN A 27 64.47 -20.56 -25.77
CA GLN A 27 64.87 -19.77 -24.61
C GLN A 27 64.85 -18.27 -24.93
N LEU A 28 64.77 -17.42 -23.90
CA LEU A 28 65.78 -16.39 -23.60
C LEU A 28 65.46 -15.76 -22.24
N ASP A 29 66.32 -16.04 -21.26
CA ASP A 29 66.53 -15.21 -20.08
C ASP A 29 67.34 -13.98 -20.51
N PHE A 30 67.04 -12.80 -19.96
CA PHE A 30 68.00 -11.68 -19.93
C PHE A 30 68.08 -11.09 -18.53
N ALA A 31 69.32 -11.03 -18.03
CA ALA A 31 69.75 -10.23 -16.89
C ALA A 31 69.87 -8.74 -17.30
N PRO A 32 69.81 -7.81 -16.34
CA PRO A 32 69.63 -6.40 -16.61
C PRO A 32 70.94 -5.66 -16.90
N ASP A 33 70.78 -4.51 -17.56
CA ASP A 33 71.70 -3.40 -17.68
C ASP A 33 72.98 -3.61 -18.51
N GLU A 34 72.92 -3.17 -19.77
CA GLU A 34 73.99 -2.35 -20.35
C GLU A 34 73.38 -1.41 -21.41
N LEU A 35 73.30 -0.16 -20.98
CA LEU A 35 73.11 1.04 -21.76
C LEU A 35 74.27 1.24 -22.74
N GLU A 36 74.01 2.03 -23.77
CA GLU A 36 74.98 2.62 -24.71
C GLU A 36 75.44 1.69 -25.85
N ASN A 37 74.80 1.83 -27.01
CA ASN A 37 75.46 2.56 -28.09
C ASN A 37 74.57 2.72 -29.35
N ILE A 38 74.64 3.95 -29.89
CA ILE A 38 74.36 4.36 -31.28
C ILE A 38 72.95 4.92 -31.54
N ASP A 39 72.82 6.18 -31.13
CA ASP A 39 72.78 7.40 -31.96
C ASP A 39 72.08 7.40 -33.34
N TRP A 40 71.43 8.53 -33.58
CA TRP A 40 70.31 8.83 -34.46
C TRP A 40 70.71 9.16 -35.90
N GLY A 41 69.88 8.71 -36.85
CA GLY A 41 69.90 9.16 -38.24
C GLY A 41 68.48 9.28 -38.78
N ASP A 42 68.14 10.50 -39.18
CA ASP A 42 66.84 11.03 -39.61
C ASP A 42 66.28 10.43 -40.92
N ASP A 43 64.99 10.73 -41.13
CA ASP A 43 64.22 10.80 -42.38
C ASP A 43 63.31 9.61 -42.75
N ALA A 44 62.03 9.69 -42.34
CA ALA A 44 60.86 9.56 -43.23
C ALA A 44 59.53 9.82 -42.48
N ASP A 45 58.95 10.99 -42.75
CA ASP A 45 57.56 11.47 -42.64
C ASP A 45 56.56 10.86 -41.62
N PHE A 46 56.15 11.77 -40.73
CA PHE A 46 55.13 11.66 -39.69
C PHE A 46 53.76 12.06 -40.26
N ASP A 47 52.81 11.12 -40.37
CA ASP A 47 51.43 11.44 -40.76
C ASP A 47 50.63 11.91 -39.53
N LEU A 48 50.79 13.20 -39.19
CA LEU A 48 50.18 13.89 -38.05
C LEU A 48 48.65 14.08 -38.20
N ALA A 49 48.03 13.59 -39.28
CA ALA A 49 46.59 13.66 -39.53
C ALA A 49 45.79 12.47 -38.92
N ALA A 50 46.44 11.35 -38.59
CA ALA A 50 45.76 10.16 -38.08
C ALA A 50 45.46 10.22 -36.57
N VAL A 51 46.18 11.02 -35.80
CA VAL A 51 46.01 11.10 -34.33
C VAL A 51 44.88 12.08 -33.95
N GLY A 52 44.67 13.15 -34.74
CA GLY A 52 43.59 14.12 -34.50
C GLY A 52 42.17 13.61 -34.81
N ALA A 53 42.04 12.55 -35.61
CA ALA A 53 40.74 11.93 -35.93
C ALA A 53 40.32 10.85 -34.92
N LEU A 54 41.24 10.31 -34.12
CA LEU A 54 40.97 9.31 -33.09
C LEU A 54 40.64 9.91 -31.72
N GLU A 55 41.09 11.15 -31.44
CA GLU A 55 40.78 11.83 -30.18
C GLU A 55 39.45 12.60 -30.19
N SER A 56 38.84 12.88 -31.36
CA SER A 56 37.55 13.61 -31.43
C SER A 56 36.29 12.72 -31.46
N ILE A 57 36.44 11.38 -31.47
CA ILE A 57 35.32 10.42 -31.44
C ILE A 57 35.02 9.88 -30.02
N CYS A 58 35.88 10.18 -29.03
CA CYS A 58 35.81 9.59 -27.68
C CYS A 58 35.13 10.44 -26.60
N SER A 59 34.59 11.63 -26.89
CA SER A 59 34.14 12.56 -25.84
C SER A 59 32.73 12.35 -25.31
N HIS A 60 31.88 11.50 -25.91
CA HIS A 60 30.47 11.32 -25.47
C HIS A 60 29.97 9.87 -25.43
N ARG A 61 30.82 8.88 -25.10
CA ARG A 61 30.37 7.49 -24.90
C ARG A 61 30.21 7.16 -23.42
N LEU A 62 29.04 6.63 -23.08
CA LEU A 62 28.72 6.11 -21.77
C LEU A 62 29.63 4.93 -21.41
N ASP A 63 30.40 5.04 -20.33
CA ASP A 63 31.24 3.95 -19.81
C ASP A 63 30.39 2.89 -19.08
N LEU A 64 30.20 1.75 -19.72
CA LEU A 64 29.46 0.59 -19.19
C LEU A 64 30.39 -0.47 -18.57
N SER A 65 31.67 -0.16 -18.31
CA SER A 65 32.58 -1.09 -17.60
C SER A 65 32.18 -1.32 -16.14
N ARG A 66 31.38 -0.41 -15.59
CA ARG A 66 30.76 -0.48 -14.25
C ARG A 66 29.25 -0.40 -14.40
N PHE A 67 28.52 -0.80 -13.35
CA PHE A 67 27.06 -0.69 -13.35
C PHE A 67 26.62 0.75 -13.62
N GLN A 68 25.96 0.95 -14.76
CA GLN A 68 25.31 2.19 -15.11
C GLN A 68 23.81 1.99 -15.15
N ARG A 69 23.09 2.97 -14.62
CA ARG A 69 21.64 3.03 -14.72
C ARG A 69 21.24 3.72 -16.02
N CYS A 70 20.57 2.97 -16.88
CA CYS A 70 20.27 3.39 -18.24
C CYS A 70 18.80 3.16 -18.61
N GLU A 71 18.29 3.98 -19.52
CA GLU A 71 17.07 3.74 -20.27
C GLU A 71 17.45 3.15 -21.63
N VAL A 72 16.72 2.12 -22.07
CA VAL A 72 16.86 1.54 -23.42
C VAL A 72 16.20 2.49 -24.42
N VAL A 73 16.99 3.13 -25.28
CA VAL A 73 16.51 4.10 -26.27
C VAL A 73 16.27 3.44 -27.62
N GLU A 74 17.10 2.46 -28.00
CA GLU A 74 16.94 1.68 -29.23
C GLU A 74 17.25 0.21 -28.97
N LEU A 75 16.58 -0.65 -29.73
CA LEU A 75 16.69 -2.09 -29.66
C LEU A 75 16.79 -2.66 -31.08
N GLU A 76 17.97 -3.10 -31.47
CA GLU A 76 18.24 -3.67 -32.80
C GLU A 76 18.16 -5.21 -32.78
N GLN A 77 18.26 -5.83 -33.96
CA GLN A 77 18.33 -7.29 -34.10
C GLN A 77 19.49 -7.87 -33.28
N GLU A 78 19.31 -9.06 -32.71
CA GLU A 78 20.25 -9.71 -31.77
C GLU A 78 20.45 -9.00 -30.41
N LEU A 79 19.50 -8.15 -29.97
CA LEU A 79 19.54 -7.45 -28.68
C LEU A 79 20.78 -6.56 -28.50
N GLN A 80 21.12 -5.82 -29.56
CA GLN A 80 22.00 -4.66 -29.46
C GLN A 80 21.19 -3.46 -28.96
N LEU A 81 21.60 -2.94 -27.80
CA LEU A 81 20.92 -1.90 -27.02
C LEU A 81 21.65 -0.57 -27.17
N THR A 82 20.93 0.48 -27.56
CA THR A 82 21.38 1.87 -27.36
C THR A 82 20.84 2.34 -26.01
N LEU A 83 21.74 2.70 -25.09
CA LEU A 83 21.45 2.98 -23.69
C LEU A 83 21.75 4.44 -23.37
N LYS A 84 20.86 5.10 -22.61
CA LYS A 84 21.05 6.49 -22.15
C LYS A 84 21.05 6.55 -20.63
N ARG A 85 22.03 7.24 -20.04
CA ARG A 85 22.13 7.38 -18.56
C ARG A 85 20.95 8.18 -17.99
N ILE A 86 20.40 7.71 -16.86
CA ILE A 86 19.25 8.35 -16.17
C ILE A 86 19.68 9.39 -15.12
N SER A 87 20.88 9.28 -14.55
CA SER A 87 21.34 10.12 -13.42
C SER A 87 22.72 10.75 -13.64
N GLY A 88 22.81 12.08 -13.60
CA GLY A 88 24.07 12.85 -13.56
C GLY A 88 24.46 13.53 -14.87
N GLY A 89 24.03 14.78 -15.02
CA GLY A 89 24.68 15.84 -15.83
C GLY A 89 24.63 15.74 -17.36
N ASP A 90 25.00 14.61 -17.94
CA ASP A 90 25.20 14.48 -19.39
C ASP A 90 24.36 13.35 -20.01
N ALA A 91 23.75 13.64 -21.16
CA ALA A 91 22.96 12.71 -21.97
C ALA A 91 23.84 11.71 -22.74
N ALA A 92 24.87 11.16 -22.09
CA ALA A 92 25.79 10.21 -22.70
C ALA A 92 25.06 8.92 -23.06
N THR A 93 25.24 8.48 -24.31
CA THR A 93 24.71 7.23 -24.83
C THR A 93 25.80 6.18 -24.96
N GLY A 94 25.47 4.91 -24.76
CA GLY A 94 26.37 3.77 -24.94
C GLY A 94 25.68 2.64 -25.67
N VAL A 95 26.45 1.82 -26.39
CA VAL A 95 25.92 0.65 -27.10
C VAL A 95 26.37 -0.61 -26.38
N CYS A 96 25.44 -1.51 -26.09
CA CYS A 96 25.72 -2.79 -25.47
C CYS A 96 24.98 -3.93 -26.18
N ARG A 97 25.67 -5.05 -26.45
CA ARG A 97 25.09 -6.27 -27.02
C ARG A 97 24.90 -7.34 -25.97
N LEU A 98 23.70 -7.91 -25.88
CA LEU A 98 23.39 -9.04 -25.00
C LEU A 98 23.52 -10.36 -25.76
N ALA A 99 24.59 -11.11 -25.53
CA ALA A 99 24.81 -12.43 -26.12
C ALA A 99 24.29 -13.55 -25.20
N ALA A 100 24.17 -14.78 -25.73
CA ALA A 100 23.65 -15.92 -24.97
C ALA A 100 24.40 -16.12 -23.62
N PRO A 101 23.67 -16.41 -22.51
CA PRO A 101 22.22 -16.64 -22.42
C PRO A 101 21.36 -15.37 -22.25
N TRP A 102 21.97 -14.19 -22.18
CA TRP A 102 21.29 -12.91 -21.95
C TRP A 102 20.40 -12.48 -23.11
N ASN A 103 20.61 -13.06 -24.29
CA ASN A 103 19.76 -12.84 -25.46
C ASN A 103 18.31 -13.34 -25.33
N HIS A 104 17.97 -14.00 -24.22
CA HIS A 104 16.59 -14.40 -23.90
C HIS A 104 15.83 -13.36 -23.05
N MET A 105 16.48 -12.27 -22.64
CA MET A 105 15.81 -11.21 -21.88
C MET A 105 14.75 -10.52 -22.73
N ARG A 106 13.56 -10.29 -22.15
CA ARG A 106 12.50 -9.51 -22.76
C ARG A 106 12.67 -8.04 -22.35
N LEU A 107 13.30 -7.27 -23.21
CA LEU A 107 13.49 -5.82 -23.06
C LEU A 107 12.70 -5.08 -24.14
N ALA A 108 12.19 -3.90 -23.80
CA ALA A 108 11.53 -2.98 -24.71
C ALA A 108 12.20 -1.59 -24.66
N ILE A 109 11.99 -0.81 -25.72
CA ILE A 109 12.37 0.61 -25.73
C ILE A 109 11.61 1.33 -24.60
N GLY A 110 12.35 2.10 -23.78
CA GLY A 110 11.87 2.77 -22.58
C GLY A 110 12.08 1.99 -21.28
N ASP A 111 12.53 0.73 -21.34
CA ASP A 111 12.85 -0.03 -20.13
C ASP A 111 14.06 0.56 -19.41
N VAL A 112 13.99 0.59 -18.07
CA VAL A 112 15.13 0.93 -17.22
C VAL A 112 15.93 -0.34 -16.93
N VAL A 113 17.23 -0.29 -17.21
CA VAL A 113 18.19 -1.37 -16.95
C VAL A 113 19.38 -0.87 -16.14
N SER A 114 19.98 -1.75 -15.35
CA SER A 114 21.31 -1.54 -14.76
C SER A 114 22.27 -2.53 -15.39
N LEU A 115 23.34 -2.03 -16.02
CA LEU A 115 24.16 -2.82 -16.92
C LEU A 115 25.65 -2.56 -16.71
N ALA A 116 26.44 -3.63 -16.71
CA ALA A 116 27.90 -3.59 -16.72
C ALA A 116 28.39 -4.63 -17.72
N GLY A 117 29.18 -4.23 -18.72
CA GLY A 117 29.70 -5.11 -19.77
C GLY A 117 31.18 -4.88 -20.03
N LYS A 118 31.79 -5.73 -20.86
CA LYS A 118 33.19 -5.54 -21.27
C LYS A 118 33.25 -4.91 -22.66
N TRP A 119 34.10 -3.91 -22.84
CA TRP A 119 34.33 -3.30 -24.13
C TRP A 119 34.92 -4.31 -25.11
N GLN A 120 34.28 -4.50 -26.27
CA GLN A 120 34.79 -5.36 -27.34
C GLN A 120 35.21 -4.49 -28.54
N PRO A 121 36.52 -4.26 -28.75
CA PRO A 121 37.02 -3.40 -29.82
C PRO A 121 36.56 -3.82 -31.23
N SER A 122 36.50 -5.14 -31.48
CA SER A 122 36.08 -5.70 -32.78
C SER A 122 34.61 -5.49 -33.12
N ALA A 123 33.76 -5.27 -32.11
CA ALA A 123 32.32 -5.05 -32.27
C ALA A 123 31.90 -3.59 -32.03
N GLY A 124 32.83 -2.72 -31.61
CA GLY A 124 32.56 -1.31 -31.35
C GLY A 124 31.52 -1.04 -30.25
N CYS A 125 31.25 -2.01 -29.37
CA CYS A 125 30.24 -1.94 -28.32
C CYS A 125 30.68 -2.69 -27.04
N TYR A 126 29.97 -2.47 -25.95
CA TYR A 126 30.08 -3.32 -24.76
C TYR A 126 29.33 -4.63 -24.98
N VAL A 127 29.83 -5.72 -24.39
CA VAL A 127 29.19 -7.04 -24.47
C VAL A 127 28.93 -7.59 -23.08
N VAL A 128 27.73 -8.14 -22.92
CA VAL A 128 27.34 -8.99 -21.80
C VAL A 128 27.03 -10.37 -22.36
N ASP A 129 27.72 -11.39 -21.87
CA ASP A 129 27.62 -12.76 -22.33
C ASP A 129 27.71 -13.75 -21.15
N LYS A 130 27.81 -15.05 -21.46
CA LYS A 130 27.96 -16.11 -20.44
C LYS A 130 29.23 -16.02 -19.58
N GLU A 131 30.27 -15.34 -20.06
CA GLU A 131 31.60 -15.25 -19.45
C GLU A 131 31.82 -13.90 -18.76
N GLN A 132 31.13 -12.82 -19.17
CA GLN A 132 31.36 -11.47 -18.66
C GLN A 132 30.13 -10.57 -18.65
N GLY A 133 30.08 -9.69 -17.65
CA GLY A 133 29.07 -8.64 -17.51
C GLY A 133 27.74 -9.10 -16.90
N TYR A 134 26.87 -8.14 -16.61
CA TYR A 134 25.55 -8.34 -16.05
C TYR A 134 24.56 -7.34 -16.64
N CYS A 135 23.34 -7.81 -16.88
CA CYS A 135 22.19 -6.97 -17.24
C CYS A 135 21.04 -7.22 -16.27
N VAL A 136 20.62 -6.18 -15.55
CA VAL A 136 19.50 -6.23 -14.61
C VAL A 136 18.34 -5.44 -15.20
N SER A 137 17.25 -6.12 -15.56
CA SER A 137 16.00 -5.47 -15.95
C SER A 137 15.25 -4.96 -14.72
N GLN A 138 14.65 -3.77 -14.82
CA GLN A 138 13.87 -3.15 -13.76
C GLN A 138 14.62 -3.09 -12.40
N PRO A 139 15.81 -2.44 -12.34
CA PRO A 139 16.66 -2.46 -11.15
C PRO A 139 16.03 -1.85 -9.90
N ASP A 140 14.95 -1.07 -10.05
CA ASP A 140 14.16 -0.52 -8.94
C ASP A 140 13.25 -1.57 -8.26
N PHE A 141 13.13 -2.77 -8.82
CA PHE A 141 12.30 -3.85 -8.30
C PHE A 141 13.16 -4.91 -7.60
N LEU A 142 13.34 -4.75 -6.28
CA LEU A 142 14.21 -5.61 -5.48
C LEU A 142 13.55 -6.96 -5.16
N ILE A 143 14.05 -8.04 -5.77
CA ILE A 143 13.61 -9.42 -5.50
C ILE A 143 14.49 -10.04 -4.41
N SER A 144 13.90 -10.72 -3.42
CA SER A 144 14.69 -11.38 -2.36
C SER A 144 15.48 -12.58 -2.90
N GLY A 145 16.70 -12.82 -2.40
CA GLY A 145 17.51 -13.98 -2.80
C GLY A 145 16.81 -15.32 -2.56
N THR A 146 15.94 -15.41 -1.55
CA THR A 146 15.06 -16.55 -1.27
C THR A 146 13.97 -16.72 -2.34
N THR A 147 13.41 -15.63 -2.88
CA THR A 147 12.48 -15.67 -4.02
C THR A 147 13.18 -16.10 -5.31
N VAL A 148 14.39 -15.60 -5.57
CA VAL A 148 15.20 -15.98 -6.75
C VAL A 148 15.57 -17.47 -6.71
N THR A 149 15.99 -17.96 -5.56
CA THR A 149 16.39 -19.37 -5.42
C THR A 149 15.20 -20.33 -5.32
N GLY A 150 14.09 -19.94 -4.68
CA GLY A 150 12.83 -20.67 -4.78
C GLY A 150 12.30 -20.75 -6.21
N SER A 151 12.56 -19.74 -7.04
CA SER A 151 12.16 -19.70 -8.45
C SER A 151 12.84 -20.74 -9.36
N LEU A 152 13.95 -21.34 -8.91
CA LEU A 152 14.68 -22.40 -9.63
C LEU A 152 13.87 -23.71 -9.75
N PHE A 153 12.88 -23.93 -8.88
CA PHE A 153 12.06 -25.16 -8.87
C PHE A 153 10.55 -24.87 -8.84
N CYS A 154 10.11 -23.82 -8.13
CA CYS A 154 8.75 -23.29 -8.20
C CYS A 154 8.71 -21.88 -7.58
N ARG A 155 8.35 -20.86 -8.38
CA ARG A 155 8.40 -19.43 -7.99
C ARG A 155 7.55 -18.99 -6.76
N ARG A 156 6.99 -19.89 -5.94
CA ARG A 156 5.86 -19.57 -5.01
C ARG A 156 5.98 -20.05 -3.54
N LYS A 157 7.15 -20.45 -2.97
CA LYS A 157 7.21 -21.07 -1.60
C LYS A 157 8.14 -20.34 -0.60
N SER A 158 7.84 -20.31 0.71
CA SER A 158 8.76 -19.90 1.81
C SER A 158 8.48 -20.61 3.17
N MET A 159 9.44 -20.61 4.13
CA MET A 159 9.46 -21.42 5.38
C MET A 159 9.80 -20.61 6.66
N LEU A 160 9.15 -20.94 7.79
CA LEU A 160 9.25 -20.27 9.12
C LEU A 160 10.37 -20.80 10.06
N ILE A 161 10.62 -22.11 10.06
CA ILE A 161 11.55 -22.77 11.01
C ILE A 161 12.98 -22.21 10.88
N GLY A 162 13.40 -21.89 9.66
CA GLY A 162 14.71 -21.28 9.41
C GLY A 162 14.90 -20.01 10.23
N THR A 163 13.95 -19.08 10.15
CA THR A 163 14.01 -17.76 10.81
C THR A 163 14.30 -17.86 12.31
N LEU A 164 13.64 -18.78 13.01
CA LEU A 164 13.82 -18.96 14.46
C LEU A 164 15.16 -19.57 14.84
N VAL A 165 15.72 -20.45 14.00
CA VAL A 165 17.08 -20.97 14.20
C VAL A 165 18.11 -19.86 14.00
N HIS A 166 17.93 -18.99 13.00
CA HIS A 166 18.80 -17.83 12.83
C HIS A 166 18.72 -16.86 14.01
N GLU A 167 17.52 -16.60 14.54
CA GLU A 167 17.35 -15.73 15.70
C GLU A 167 18.03 -16.30 16.95
N LEU A 168 17.86 -17.60 17.21
CA LEU A 168 18.56 -18.30 18.30
C LEU A 168 20.07 -18.18 18.14
N LEU A 169 20.62 -18.47 16.95
CA LEU A 169 22.06 -18.36 16.71
C LEU A 169 22.55 -16.91 16.89
N GLN A 170 21.81 -15.92 16.40
CA GLN A 170 22.17 -14.51 16.58
C GLN A 170 22.17 -14.10 18.05
N LYS A 171 21.20 -14.60 18.84
CA LYS A 171 21.15 -14.37 20.28
C LYS A 171 22.36 -14.99 20.97
N VAL A 172 22.68 -16.24 20.64
CA VAL A 172 23.85 -16.98 21.14
C VAL A 172 25.16 -16.24 20.83
N LEU A 173 25.33 -15.77 19.59
CA LEU A 173 26.53 -15.03 19.17
C LEU A 173 26.65 -13.66 19.86
N ARG A 174 25.54 -12.91 19.99
CA ARG A 174 25.54 -11.59 20.65
C ARG A 174 25.83 -11.70 22.14
N GLN A 175 25.26 -12.70 22.80
CA GLN A 175 25.42 -12.94 24.24
C GLN A 175 26.69 -13.76 24.56
N GLN A 176 27.45 -14.15 23.54
CA GLN A 176 28.69 -14.95 23.69
C GLN A 176 28.47 -16.25 24.48
N LEU A 177 27.42 -17.00 24.13
CA LEU A 177 27.08 -18.26 24.80
C LEU A 177 27.81 -19.42 24.12
N PHE A 178 28.81 -20.00 24.80
CA PHE A 178 29.65 -21.08 24.24
C PHE A 178 29.30 -22.46 24.80
N LEU A 179 28.58 -22.52 25.93
CA LEU A 179 28.21 -23.77 26.58
C LEU A 179 26.80 -24.18 26.19
N LYS A 180 26.60 -25.49 25.99
CA LYS A 180 25.29 -26.10 25.64
C LYS A 180 24.16 -25.65 26.59
N ASN A 181 24.45 -25.56 27.89
CA ASN A 181 23.46 -25.17 28.90
C ASN A 181 23.00 -23.71 28.75
N ASP A 182 23.91 -22.81 28.38
CA ASP A 182 23.60 -21.39 28.20
C ASP A 182 22.78 -21.19 26.91
N ILE A 183 23.12 -21.93 25.85
CA ILE A 183 22.36 -21.94 24.59
C ILE A 183 20.95 -22.51 24.82
N LEU A 184 20.81 -23.55 25.63
CA LEU A 184 19.50 -24.08 26.05
C LEU A 184 18.70 -23.06 26.85
N ALA A 185 19.35 -22.31 27.76
CA ALA A 185 18.70 -21.23 28.50
C ALA A 185 18.23 -20.10 27.57
N ALA A 186 19.04 -19.72 26.57
CA ALA A 186 18.66 -18.73 25.57
C ALA A 186 17.48 -19.19 24.69
N LEU A 187 17.44 -20.49 24.34
CA LEU A 187 16.29 -21.10 23.67
C LEU A 187 15.04 -21.05 24.57
N GLN A 188 15.15 -21.44 25.85
CA GLN A 188 14.03 -21.37 26.80
C GLN A 188 13.50 -19.94 26.96
N GLU A 189 14.39 -18.94 27.05
CA GLU A 189 14.01 -17.52 27.11
C GLU A 189 13.30 -17.06 25.82
N MET A 190 13.75 -17.54 24.66
CA MET A 190 13.09 -17.28 23.38
C MET A 190 11.72 -17.95 23.31
N LEU A 191 11.59 -19.18 23.85
CA LEU A 191 10.34 -19.95 23.86
C LEU A 191 9.24 -19.30 24.70
N ILE A 192 9.59 -18.65 25.81
CA ILE A 192 8.64 -17.93 26.67
C ILE A 192 8.40 -16.47 26.26
N SER A 193 8.96 -16.04 25.12
CA SER A 193 8.79 -14.68 24.64
C SER A 193 7.41 -14.47 24.00
N SER A 194 6.75 -13.36 24.35
CA SER A 194 5.44 -13.00 23.76
C SER A 194 5.52 -12.86 22.23
N SER A 195 6.64 -12.36 21.71
CA SER A 195 6.91 -12.26 20.27
C SER A 195 6.91 -13.61 19.56
N LEU A 196 7.51 -14.64 20.17
CA LEU A 196 7.47 -15.98 19.60
C LEU A 196 6.07 -16.57 19.68
N ALA A 197 5.38 -16.41 20.82
CA ALA A 197 4.01 -16.88 20.98
C ALA A 197 3.08 -16.31 19.91
N GLN A 198 3.19 -15.00 19.61
CA GLN A 198 2.45 -14.35 18.52
C GLN A 198 2.82 -14.91 17.13
N LEU A 199 4.10 -15.18 16.87
CA LEU A 199 4.54 -15.76 15.60
C LEU A 199 4.05 -17.20 15.40
N LEU A 200 4.09 -18.02 16.45
CA LEU A 200 3.58 -19.39 16.45
C LEU A 200 2.06 -19.41 16.33
N TYR A 201 1.37 -18.52 17.05
CA TYR A 201 -0.05 -18.29 16.91
C TYR A 201 -0.39 -17.99 15.44
N ALA A 202 0.35 -17.05 14.84
CA ALA A 202 0.16 -16.61 13.46
C ALA A 202 0.42 -17.70 12.41
N SER A 203 1.28 -18.66 12.74
CA SER A 203 1.72 -19.72 11.85
C SER A 203 0.97 -21.03 12.04
N ASN A 204 -0.02 -21.05 12.93
CA ASN A 204 -0.76 -22.26 13.30
C ASN A 204 0.12 -23.41 13.83
N LEU A 205 1.12 -23.09 14.67
CA LEU A 205 2.05 -24.07 15.26
C LEU A 205 1.96 -24.08 16.77
N SER A 206 2.21 -25.25 17.39
CA SER A 206 2.33 -25.35 18.85
C SER A 206 3.74 -25.01 19.34
N GLN A 207 3.83 -24.53 20.57
CA GLN A 207 5.11 -24.23 21.21
C GLN A 207 5.95 -25.51 21.42
N ALA A 208 5.31 -26.61 21.83
CA ALA A 208 5.99 -27.89 22.05
C ALA A 208 6.57 -28.48 20.76
N GLU A 209 5.84 -28.40 19.63
CA GLU A 209 6.37 -28.83 18.33
C GLU A 209 7.56 -27.97 17.91
N MET A 210 7.47 -26.64 18.08
CA MET A 210 8.57 -25.75 17.73
C MET A 210 9.80 -25.99 18.60
N GLU A 211 9.62 -26.15 19.91
CA GLU A 211 10.70 -26.50 20.84
C GLU A 211 11.39 -27.80 20.39
N MET A 212 10.62 -28.84 20.07
CA MET A 212 11.17 -30.11 19.58
C MET A 212 11.95 -29.94 18.27
N GLN A 213 11.55 -29.03 17.38
CA GLN A 213 12.30 -28.73 16.16
C GLN A 213 13.57 -27.93 16.46
N LEU A 214 13.51 -26.91 17.32
CA LEU A 214 14.65 -26.05 17.66
C LEU A 214 15.72 -26.79 18.47
N LEU A 215 15.32 -27.71 19.37
CA LEU A 215 16.23 -28.54 20.16
C LEU A 215 17.21 -29.34 19.29
N LYS A 216 16.81 -29.72 18.07
CA LYS A 216 17.66 -30.44 17.10
C LYS A 216 18.87 -29.62 16.63
N PHE A 217 18.85 -28.30 16.83
CA PHE A 217 19.90 -27.38 16.40
C PHE A 217 20.84 -26.96 17.53
N ILE A 218 20.57 -27.34 18.78
CA ILE A 218 21.38 -26.95 19.94
C ILE A 218 22.80 -27.50 19.85
N GLU A 219 22.97 -28.79 19.59
CA GLU A 219 24.31 -29.39 19.44
C GLU A 219 25.09 -28.79 18.26
N PRO A 220 24.49 -28.65 17.07
CA PRO A 220 25.12 -27.96 15.96
C PRO A 220 25.55 -26.53 16.26
N ILE A 221 24.69 -25.73 16.90
CA ILE A 221 25.00 -24.34 17.27
C ILE A 221 26.13 -24.33 18.32
N THR A 222 26.10 -25.23 19.30
CA THR A 222 27.16 -25.35 20.31
C THR A 222 28.51 -25.66 19.65
N SER A 223 28.53 -26.60 18.70
CA SER A 223 29.75 -26.96 17.96
C SER A 223 30.25 -25.81 17.08
N PHE A 224 29.34 -25.01 16.50
CA PHE A 224 29.67 -23.88 15.64
C PHE A 224 30.26 -22.71 16.43
N VAL A 225 29.63 -22.33 17.54
CA VAL A 225 30.01 -21.14 18.33
C VAL A 225 31.34 -21.36 19.07
N ALA A 226 31.72 -22.61 19.33
CA ALA A 226 33.04 -22.98 19.83
C ALA A 226 34.20 -22.61 18.87
N GLN A 227 33.91 -22.21 17.62
CA GLN A 227 34.91 -21.96 16.57
C GLN A 227 34.81 -20.56 15.95
N TYR A 228 34.08 -19.60 16.55
CA TYR A 228 33.55 -18.43 15.83
C TYR A 228 34.08 -17.03 16.27
N GLU A 229 34.43 -16.16 15.31
CA GLU A 229 34.73 -14.71 15.46
C GLU A 229 34.07 -13.83 14.34
N ASN A 230 33.70 -12.56 14.63
CA ASN A 230 32.69 -11.71 13.93
C ASN A 230 33.21 -10.64 12.91
N LEU A 231 32.43 -10.24 11.86
CA LEU A 231 32.38 -8.85 11.22
C LEU A 231 31.36 -8.66 10.02
N TRP A 232 30.94 -7.41 9.64
CA TRP A 232 29.76 -7.02 8.76
C TRP A 232 30.04 -5.91 7.67
N VAL A 233 29.38 -5.82 6.46
CA VAL A 233 29.35 -4.62 5.51
C VAL A 233 28.16 -4.52 4.46
N PRO A 234 27.60 -3.33 4.07
CA PRO A 234 26.31 -3.15 3.33
C PRO A 234 26.28 -2.22 2.05
N GLN A 235 26.76 -2.60 0.84
CA GLN A 235 27.04 -1.65 -0.28
C GLN A 235 26.46 -2.02 -1.68
N LEU A 236 25.45 -2.89 -1.77
CA LEU A 236 25.26 -3.70 -3.01
C LEU A 236 23.90 -3.68 -3.70
N GLY A 237 22.90 -3.04 -3.11
CA GLY A 237 21.53 -3.08 -3.64
C GLY A 237 20.90 -4.49 -3.69
N LEU A 238 21.59 -5.53 -3.26
CA LEU A 238 21.06 -6.86 -3.01
C LEU A 238 20.69 -6.95 -1.53
N LYS A 239 19.44 -7.34 -1.23
CA LYS A 239 19.04 -7.72 0.13
C LYS A 239 19.22 -9.23 0.30
N GLY A 240 20.31 -9.60 0.93
CA GLY A 240 20.55 -10.91 1.48
C GLY A 240 20.99 -10.72 2.92
N LYS A 241 20.34 -11.39 3.87
CA LYS A 241 20.93 -11.52 5.19
C LYS A 241 21.98 -12.61 5.01
N VAL A 242 23.22 -12.22 4.64
CA VAL A 242 24.36 -13.13 4.78
C VAL A 242 24.30 -13.53 6.25
N ASP A 243 23.98 -14.80 6.52
CA ASP A 243 23.72 -15.24 7.89
C ASP A 243 24.91 -14.90 8.78
N VAL A 244 26.08 -15.09 8.21
CA VAL A 244 27.38 -14.98 8.84
C VAL A 244 28.46 -14.68 7.77
N SER A 245 29.33 -13.69 7.96
CA SER A 245 30.55 -13.53 7.15
C SER A 245 31.76 -13.95 7.99
N VAL A 246 32.59 -14.85 7.46
CA VAL A 246 33.71 -15.46 8.23
C VAL A 246 35.06 -15.07 7.66
N ARG A 247 36.05 -14.88 8.54
CA ARG A 247 37.46 -14.76 8.16
C ARG A 247 38.09 -16.15 8.18
N VAL A 248 38.59 -16.60 7.04
CA VAL A 248 39.22 -17.92 6.87
C VAL A 248 40.66 -17.76 6.41
N LYS A 249 41.53 -18.69 6.83
CA LYS A 249 42.86 -18.84 6.26
C LYS A 249 42.81 -19.92 5.20
N ASN A 250 43.12 -19.57 3.96
CA ASN A 250 43.18 -20.55 2.88
C ASN A 250 44.40 -21.48 3.02
N ALA A 251 44.51 -22.50 2.17
CA ALA A 251 45.62 -23.45 2.18
C ALA A 251 47.02 -22.81 1.96
N LEU A 252 47.05 -21.55 1.50
CA LEU A 252 48.25 -20.73 1.32
C LEU A 252 48.51 -19.76 2.49
N ASN A 253 47.79 -19.92 3.61
CA ASN A 253 47.88 -19.10 4.81
C ASN A 253 47.52 -17.62 4.62
N LYS A 254 46.84 -17.28 3.52
CA LYS A 254 46.32 -15.94 3.24
C LYS A 254 44.94 -15.81 3.86
N GLU A 255 44.71 -14.72 4.58
CA GLU A 255 43.41 -14.41 5.17
C GLU A 255 42.44 -13.88 4.11
N GLU A 256 41.25 -14.47 4.05
CA GLU A 256 40.16 -14.08 3.15
C GLU A 256 38.85 -14.00 3.95
N ILE A 257 37.94 -13.11 3.54
CA ILE A 257 36.62 -12.97 4.17
C ILE A 257 35.59 -13.55 3.19
N ILE A 258 34.97 -14.67 3.55
CA ILE A 258 34.00 -15.37 2.68
C ILE A 258 32.61 -15.44 3.33
N PRO A 259 31.53 -15.45 2.53
CA PRO A 259 30.16 -15.59 3.05
C PRO A 259 29.89 -17.03 3.53
N LEU A 260 29.18 -17.15 4.66
CA LEU A 260 28.68 -18.42 5.21
C LEU A 260 27.14 -18.41 5.23
N GLU A 261 26.52 -19.38 4.55
CA GLU A 261 25.07 -19.61 4.57
C GLU A 261 24.74 -20.79 5.48
N LEU A 262 23.70 -20.63 6.30
CA LEU A 262 23.22 -21.65 7.22
C LEU A 262 21.99 -22.38 6.67
N LYS A 263 21.97 -23.70 6.80
CA LYS A 263 20.83 -24.53 6.42
C LYS A 263 20.36 -25.43 7.55
N THR A 264 19.06 -25.40 7.79
CA THR A 264 18.41 -26.14 8.88
C THR A 264 17.85 -27.51 8.43
N GLY A 265 17.81 -27.78 7.13
CA GLY A 265 17.35 -29.05 6.55
C GLY A 265 18.41 -30.16 6.52
N ARG A 266 18.07 -31.31 5.92
CA ARG A 266 19.06 -32.37 5.58
C ARG A 266 20.14 -31.80 4.65
N ALA A 267 21.37 -32.31 4.71
CA ALA A 267 22.41 -31.91 3.76
C ALA A 267 22.04 -32.36 2.35
N SER A 268 21.53 -31.42 1.56
CA SER A 268 21.16 -31.65 0.16
C SER A 268 22.25 -31.19 -0.80
N PHE A 269 23.11 -30.27 -0.37
CA PHE A 269 24.01 -29.48 -1.21
C PHE A 269 23.34 -29.01 -2.50
N SER A 270 22.03 -28.71 -2.40
CA SER A 270 21.17 -28.45 -3.55
C SER A 270 21.62 -27.20 -4.29
N MET A 271 21.24 -27.12 -5.57
CA MET A 271 21.49 -25.93 -6.39
C MET A 271 20.86 -24.67 -5.79
N GLU A 272 19.77 -24.79 -5.02
CA GLU A 272 19.16 -23.68 -4.27
C GLU A 272 20.14 -23.10 -3.24
N HIS A 273 20.75 -23.98 -2.44
CA HIS A 273 21.63 -23.61 -1.34
C HIS A 273 22.95 -23.04 -1.89
N LYS A 274 23.53 -23.69 -2.90
CA LYS A 274 24.71 -23.18 -3.60
C LYS A 274 24.44 -21.85 -4.32
N GLY A 275 23.25 -21.70 -4.92
CA GLY A 275 22.83 -20.47 -5.62
C GLY A 275 22.67 -19.26 -4.68
N GLN A 276 22.18 -19.46 -3.45
CA GLN A 276 22.14 -18.39 -2.44
C GLN A 276 23.55 -17.93 -2.06
N LEU A 277 24.47 -18.88 -1.91
CA LEU A 277 25.87 -18.58 -1.61
C LEU A 277 26.57 -17.81 -2.73
N LEU A 278 26.28 -18.15 -4.00
CA LEU A 278 26.75 -17.38 -5.16
C LEU A 278 26.21 -15.95 -5.15
N LEU A 279 24.95 -15.75 -4.80
CA LEU A 279 24.37 -14.41 -4.66
C LEU A 279 25.12 -13.61 -3.57
N TYR A 280 25.55 -14.24 -2.47
CA TYR A 280 26.37 -13.56 -1.46
C TYR A 280 27.80 -13.27 -1.91
N GLN A 281 28.39 -14.09 -2.78
CA GLN A 281 29.70 -13.79 -3.39
C GLN A 281 29.60 -12.62 -4.38
N LEU A 282 28.56 -12.59 -5.21
CA LEU A 282 28.24 -11.44 -6.08
C LEU A 282 28.02 -10.17 -5.28
N MET A 283 27.36 -10.32 -4.13
CA MET A 283 27.29 -9.29 -3.12
C MET A 283 28.70 -8.86 -2.69
N HIS A 284 29.53 -9.70 -2.08
CA HIS A 284 30.89 -9.30 -1.67
C HIS A 284 31.72 -8.63 -2.79
N SER A 285 31.64 -9.14 -4.02
CA SER A 285 32.35 -8.61 -5.20
C SER A 285 32.00 -7.16 -5.51
N ALA A 286 30.71 -6.78 -5.49
CA ALA A 286 30.32 -5.40 -5.77
C ALA A 286 30.62 -4.41 -4.61
N GLN A 287 31.16 -4.89 -3.46
CA GLN A 287 31.74 -4.06 -2.39
C GLN A 287 33.27 -3.90 -2.56
N GLY A 288 33.82 -4.39 -3.68
CA GLY A 288 35.26 -4.43 -3.92
C GLY A 288 35.99 -5.54 -3.16
N ARG A 289 35.29 -6.58 -2.68
CA ARG A 289 35.89 -7.75 -2.02
C ARG A 289 35.87 -8.92 -2.99
N GLU A 290 37.02 -9.28 -3.54
CA GLU A 290 37.15 -10.53 -4.30
C GLU A 290 37.04 -11.72 -3.33
N THR A 291 36.00 -12.53 -3.49
CA THR A 291 35.79 -13.78 -2.75
C THR A 291 35.76 -14.92 -3.73
N HIS A 292 36.63 -15.92 -3.57
CA HIS A 292 36.76 -17.04 -4.51
C HIS A 292 35.82 -18.22 -4.17
N SER A 293 35.30 -18.25 -2.96
CA SER A 293 34.41 -19.31 -2.46
C SER A 293 33.45 -18.80 -1.39
N GLY A 294 32.56 -19.67 -0.94
CA GLY A 294 31.68 -19.43 0.20
C GLY A 294 31.46 -20.74 0.95
N LEU A 295 31.04 -20.65 2.20
CA LEU A 295 30.77 -21.81 3.04
C LEU A 295 29.28 -22.07 3.17
N LEU A 296 28.90 -23.34 3.17
CA LEU A 296 27.54 -23.77 3.40
C LEU A 296 27.51 -24.75 4.56
N LEU A 297 26.85 -24.37 5.65
CA LEU A 297 26.77 -25.17 6.87
C LEU A 297 25.36 -25.72 7.05
N TYR A 298 25.23 -27.05 6.99
CA TYR A 298 24.01 -27.74 7.37
C TYR A 298 24.01 -27.99 8.86
N LEU A 299 23.29 -27.13 9.59
CA LEU A 299 23.17 -27.20 11.03
C LEU A 299 22.65 -28.57 11.47
N LYS A 300 21.62 -29.14 10.83
CA LYS A 300 21.07 -30.44 11.27
C LYS A 300 22.11 -31.57 11.36
N GLU A 301 23.11 -31.56 10.49
CA GLU A 301 24.11 -32.62 10.36
C GLU A 301 25.53 -32.15 10.73
N GLY A 302 25.70 -30.88 11.10
CA GLY A 302 27.02 -30.27 11.37
C GLY A 302 27.96 -30.25 10.17
N LEU A 303 27.46 -30.43 8.95
CA LEU A 303 28.28 -30.57 7.76
C LEU A 303 28.57 -29.20 7.14
N LEU A 304 29.86 -28.86 7.07
CA LEU A 304 30.37 -27.68 6.39
C LEU A 304 30.92 -28.08 5.02
N SER A 305 30.48 -27.41 3.96
CA SER A 305 31.07 -27.54 2.62
C SER A 305 31.48 -26.17 2.11
N GLU A 306 32.67 -26.11 1.53
CA GLU A 306 33.06 -25.00 0.68
C GLU A 306 32.40 -25.18 -0.70
N ALA A 307 31.80 -24.12 -1.23
CA ALA A 307 31.28 -24.09 -2.60
C ALA A 307 32.10 -23.09 -3.41
N VAL A 308 32.78 -23.63 -4.43
CA VAL A 308 33.52 -22.86 -5.44
C VAL A 308 32.58 -22.57 -6.61
N LEU A 309 32.79 -21.44 -7.27
CA LEU A 309 32.10 -21.00 -8.48
C LEU A 309 32.29 -22.02 -9.63
N GLU A 310 31.43 -23.04 -9.71
CA GLU A 310 31.24 -23.83 -10.93
C GLU A 310 30.04 -23.29 -11.71
N GLN A 311 30.15 -23.25 -13.04
CA GLN A 311 29.06 -22.86 -13.94
C GLN A 311 27.85 -23.76 -13.67
N MET A 312 26.81 -23.17 -13.07
CA MET A 312 25.56 -23.86 -12.85
C MET A 312 24.79 -23.94 -14.18
N PRO A 313 24.37 -25.13 -14.64
CA PRO A 313 23.41 -25.21 -15.72
C PRO A 313 22.10 -24.54 -15.28
N LEU A 314 21.56 -23.68 -16.14
CA LEU A 314 20.26 -23.04 -15.93
C LEU A 314 19.20 -24.14 -15.74
N PRO A 315 18.35 -24.06 -14.70
CA PRO A 315 17.26 -25.02 -14.55
C PRO A 315 16.24 -24.86 -15.69
N GLU A 316 15.71 -25.99 -16.17
CA GLU A 316 14.64 -25.98 -17.15
C GLU A 316 13.33 -25.41 -16.56
N PRO A 317 12.49 -24.72 -17.37
CA PRO A 317 11.21 -24.20 -16.91
C PRO A 317 10.23 -25.30 -16.47
N ILE A 318 9.58 -25.08 -15.32
CA ILE A 318 8.34 -25.73 -14.81
C ILE A 318 8.12 -27.18 -15.29
N TYR A 319 8.92 -28.12 -14.79
CA TYR A 319 8.70 -29.55 -15.06
C TYR A 319 9.00 -30.46 -13.86
N HIS A 320 8.43 -30.16 -12.69
CA HIS A 320 8.53 -31.07 -11.53
C HIS A 320 7.15 -31.56 -11.07
N HIS A 321 6.83 -32.80 -11.46
CA HIS A 321 5.58 -33.49 -11.08
C HIS A 321 5.35 -33.54 -9.56
N SER A 322 6.42 -33.67 -8.77
CA SER A 322 6.38 -33.71 -7.31
C SER A 322 6.10 -32.35 -6.65
N ALA A 323 6.40 -31.25 -7.33
CA ALA A 323 6.20 -29.90 -6.79
C ALA A 323 4.74 -29.44 -6.88
N CYS A 324 4.05 -29.75 -7.99
CA CYS A 324 2.66 -29.33 -8.21
C CYS A 324 1.66 -30.10 -7.33
N GLY A 325 1.89 -31.39 -7.08
CA GLY A 325 0.98 -32.22 -6.28
C GLY A 325 0.80 -31.76 -4.83
N ASN A 326 1.82 -31.13 -4.24
CA ASN A 326 1.81 -30.64 -2.85
C ASN A 326 1.81 -29.10 -2.76
N CYS A 327 1.44 -28.41 -3.84
CA CYS A 327 1.48 -26.95 -3.91
C CYS A 327 0.20 -26.33 -3.33
N ALA A 328 0.34 -25.44 -2.34
CA ALA A 328 -0.77 -24.70 -1.73
C ALA A 328 -1.50 -23.74 -2.72
N TYR A 329 -0.90 -23.47 -3.89
CA TYR A 329 -1.46 -22.57 -4.90
C TYR A 329 -2.13 -23.33 -6.05
N ASN A 330 -2.29 -24.65 -5.94
CA ASN A 330 -2.78 -25.49 -7.02
C ASN A 330 -4.12 -25.01 -7.62
N THR A 331 -5.09 -24.62 -6.80
CA THR A 331 -6.42 -24.16 -7.23
C THR A 331 -6.32 -22.88 -8.06
N ILE A 332 -5.50 -21.92 -7.60
CA ILE A 332 -5.27 -20.66 -8.31
C ILE A 332 -4.48 -20.90 -9.61
N CYS A 333 -3.44 -21.74 -9.56
CA CYS A 333 -2.66 -22.14 -10.74
C CYS A 333 -3.56 -22.76 -11.81
N SER A 334 -4.36 -23.75 -11.40
CA SER A 334 -5.29 -24.48 -12.24
C SER A 334 -6.33 -23.54 -12.84
N SER A 335 -6.93 -22.65 -12.05
CA SER A 335 -7.91 -21.68 -12.55
C SER A 335 -7.31 -20.73 -13.59
N PHE A 336 -6.08 -20.25 -13.37
CA PHE A 336 -5.41 -19.36 -14.33
C PHE A 336 -5.05 -20.11 -15.61
N ALA A 337 -4.47 -21.31 -15.49
CA ALA A 337 -4.10 -22.14 -16.63
C ALA A 337 -5.29 -22.57 -17.50
N GLN A 338 -6.48 -22.72 -16.92
CA GLN A 338 -7.68 -23.11 -17.69
C GLN A 338 -8.16 -22.00 -18.63
N HIS A 339 -7.85 -20.74 -18.32
CA HIS A 339 -8.44 -19.59 -19.00
C HIS A 339 -7.41 -18.67 -19.67
N ASP A 340 -6.12 -18.91 -19.48
CA ASP A 340 -5.07 -18.21 -20.23
C ASP A 340 -4.83 -18.94 -21.55
N GLU A 341 -5.37 -18.40 -22.64
CA GLU A 341 -5.22 -18.95 -23.99
C GLU A 341 -3.76 -18.98 -24.47
N SER A 342 -2.87 -18.17 -23.87
CA SER A 342 -1.44 -18.18 -24.17
C SER A 342 -0.70 -19.35 -23.53
N LEU A 343 -1.33 -20.02 -22.56
CA LEU A 343 -0.74 -21.09 -21.77
C LEU A 343 -1.18 -22.47 -22.31
N GLN A 344 -0.54 -22.94 -23.38
CA GLN A 344 -0.79 -24.28 -23.91
C GLN A 344 -0.06 -25.35 -23.07
N LEU A 345 -0.78 -25.95 -22.13
CA LEU A 345 -0.26 -27.08 -21.34
C LEU A 345 -0.30 -28.37 -22.16
N SER A 346 0.80 -29.14 -22.12
CA SER A 346 0.83 -30.48 -22.73
C SER A 346 -0.08 -31.47 -21.98
N ASP A 347 -0.51 -32.54 -22.66
CA ASP A 347 -1.29 -33.63 -22.03
C ASP A 347 -0.52 -34.33 -20.89
N SER A 348 0.81 -34.25 -20.93
CA SER A 348 1.71 -34.78 -19.89
C SER A 348 1.86 -33.85 -18.68
N HIS A 349 1.35 -32.61 -18.74
CA HIS A 349 1.54 -31.62 -17.70
C HIS A 349 0.72 -31.97 -16.43
N PRO A 350 1.32 -31.91 -15.21
CA PRO A 350 0.63 -32.30 -13.97
C PRO A 350 -0.67 -31.53 -13.70
N LEU A 351 -0.72 -30.24 -14.04
CA LEU A 351 -1.94 -29.44 -13.88
C LEU A 351 -3.08 -29.93 -14.77
N THR A 352 -2.81 -30.45 -15.98
CA THR A 352 -3.85 -30.97 -16.89
C THR A 352 -4.64 -32.11 -16.24
N LYS A 353 -3.98 -32.91 -15.39
CA LYS A 353 -4.63 -33.98 -14.61
C LYS A 353 -5.30 -33.49 -13.33
N LEU A 354 -4.75 -32.47 -12.67
CA LEU A 354 -5.26 -31.93 -11.41
C LEU A 354 -6.44 -30.96 -11.60
N MET A 355 -6.49 -30.24 -12.72
CA MET A 355 -7.49 -29.21 -13.00
C MET A 355 -8.94 -29.71 -12.88
N PRO A 356 -9.33 -30.86 -13.48
CA PRO A 356 -10.70 -31.36 -13.33
C PRO A 356 -11.09 -31.68 -11.88
N GLN A 357 -10.11 -32.13 -11.07
CA GLN A 357 -10.33 -32.46 -9.65
C GLN A 357 -10.43 -31.21 -8.79
N LEU A 358 -9.58 -30.22 -9.04
CA LEU A 358 -9.46 -29.00 -8.23
C LEU A 358 -10.48 -27.92 -8.58
N LEU A 359 -11.06 -27.96 -9.79
CA LEU A 359 -11.97 -26.92 -10.26
C LEU A 359 -13.39 -27.44 -10.53
N GLY A 360 -13.64 -28.75 -10.35
CA GLY A 360 -14.94 -29.36 -10.67
C GLY A 360 -16.11 -28.81 -9.86
N HIS A 361 -15.86 -28.18 -8.71
CA HIS A 361 -16.86 -27.51 -7.88
C HIS A 361 -17.17 -26.06 -8.33
N LEU A 362 -16.38 -25.49 -9.25
CA LEU A 362 -16.52 -24.11 -9.71
C LEU A 362 -17.34 -24.04 -10.99
N LYS A 363 -18.15 -22.98 -11.10
CA LYS A 363 -18.93 -22.66 -12.29
C LYS A 363 -18.21 -21.60 -13.12
N GLN A 364 -18.56 -21.49 -14.40
CA GLN A 364 -18.01 -20.46 -15.29
C GLN A 364 -18.16 -19.02 -14.75
N PRO A 365 -19.31 -18.61 -14.14
CA PRO A 365 -19.43 -17.28 -13.52
C PRO A 365 -18.42 -17.02 -12.40
N ASP A 366 -18.02 -18.04 -11.66
CA ASP A 366 -17.06 -17.92 -10.55
C ASP A 366 -15.67 -17.52 -11.08
N HIS A 367 -15.23 -18.19 -12.14
CA HIS A 367 -13.99 -17.86 -12.83
C HIS A 367 -14.05 -16.47 -13.45
N ALA A 368 -15.13 -16.15 -14.18
CA ALA A 368 -15.29 -14.85 -14.83
C ALA A 368 -15.25 -13.70 -13.83
N TYR A 369 -15.90 -13.86 -12.66
CA TYR A 369 -15.86 -12.87 -11.59
C TYR A 369 -14.44 -12.62 -11.07
N VAL A 370 -13.69 -13.69 -10.78
CA VAL A 370 -12.32 -13.56 -10.26
C VAL A 370 -11.37 -12.98 -11.30
N GLN A 371 -11.46 -13.41 -12.56
CA GLN A 371 -10.64 -12.87 -13.63
C GLN A 371 -10.91 -11.39 -13.89
N HIS A 372 -12.19 -11.01 -13.91
CA HIS A 372 -12.59 -9.62 -14.04
C HIS A 372 -11.94 -8.77 -12.94
N TRP A 373 -12.10 -9.15 -11.67
CA TRP A 373 -11.49 -8.40 -10.57
C TRP A 373 -9.95 -8.41 -10.58
N CYS A 374 -9.31 -9.52 -10.95
CA CYS A 374 -7.85 -9.55 -11.13
C CYS A 374 -7.38 -8.54 -12.17
N SER A 375 -8.11 -8.42 -13.30
CA SER A 375 -7.78 -7.44 -14.33
C SER A 375 -7.96 -5.99 -13.86
N LEU A 376 -8.99 -5.71 -13.06
CA LEU A 376 -9.23 -4.39 -12.48
C LEU A 376 -8.15 -3.99 -11.49
N LEU A 377 -7.73 -4.92 -10.63
CA LEU A 377 -6.64 -4.70 -9.66
C LEU A 377 -5.30 -4.47 -10.36
N ALA A 378 -5.02 -5.20 -11.45
CA ALA A 378 -3.82 -5.00 -12.24
C ALA A 378 -3.76 -3.59 -12.88
N LEU A 379 -4.89 -3.10 -13.39
CA LEU A 379 -5.00 -1.73 -13.93
C LEU A 379 -4.80 -0.65 -12.85
N GLU A 380 -5.29 -0.90 -11.63
CA GLU A 380 -5.11 0.02 -10.50
C GLU A 380 -3.64 0.05 -10.02
N GLU A 381 -2.96 -1.09 -10.01
CA GLU A 381 -1.56 -1.22 -9.57
C GLU A 381 -0.60 -0.43 -10.48
N GLN A 382 -0.87 -0.39 -11.79
CA GLN A 382 -0.13 0.43 -12.77
C GLN A 382 -0.21 1.94 -12.48
N HIS A 383 -1.19 2.40 -11.68
CA HIS A 383 -1.45 3.81 -11.37
C HIS A 383 -1.00 4.24 -9.96
N ASN A 384 -0.27 3.39 -9.23
CA ASN A 384 0.14 3.69 -7.85
C ASN A 384 1.20 4.82 -7.80
N PRO A 385 0.93 5.99 -7.17
CA PRO A 385 1.86 7.11 -7.12
C PRO A 385 3.05 6.81 -6.19
N ARG A 386 4.20 7.37 -6.57
CA ARG A 386 5.50 7.29 -5.87
C ARG A 386 5.57 8.17 -4.60
N SER A 387 4.59 8.12 -3.70
CA SER A 387 4.65 8.86 -2.41
C SER A 387 4.69 7.91 -1.21
N LEU A 388 5.62 8.16 -0.29
CA LEU A 388 5.96 7.29 0.84
C LEU A 388 5.85 8.07 2.16
N GLU A 389 5.28 7.45 3.19
CA GLU A 389 5.26 7.95 4.57
C GLU A 389 6.02 6.96 5.45
N LEU A 390 7.04 7.43 6.19
CA LEU A 390 7.96 6.59 6.94
C LEU A 390 7.62 6.51 8.42
N ARG A 391 7.75 5.31 8.98
CA ARG A 391 7.90 5.12 10.42
C ARG A 391 8.98 4.08 10.65
N LEU A 392 10.05 4.48 11.33
CA LEU A 392 11.19 3.61 11.61
C LEU A 392 11.00 3.02 13.02
N GLU A 393 11.29 1.73 13.18
CA GLU A 393 11.26 1.05 14.49
C GLU A 393 12.41 1.48 15.40
N ARG A 394 13.42 2.17 14.85
CA ARG A 394 14.60 2.65 15.56
C ARG A 394 14.78 4.14 15.33
N ASP A 395 15.23 4.81 16.37
CA ASP A 395 15.72 6.17 16.28
C ASP A 395 17.12 6.16 15.66
N LEU A 396 17.24 6.62 14.41
CA LEU A 396 18.51 6.66 13.66
C LEU A 396 19.34 7.92 13.98
N SER A 397 18.79 8.88 14.74
CA SER A 397 19.43 10.17 15.00
C SER A 397 20.73 10.06 15.82
N GLN A 398 20.88 9.03 16.63
CA GLN A 398 22.01 8.90 17.58
C GLN A 398 23.33 8.46 16.95
N HIS A 399 23.31 7.83 15.77
CA HIS A 399 24.51 7.22 15.15
C HIS A 399 24.76 7.62 13.70
N TYR A 400 23.83 8.36 13.08
CA TYR A 400 23.83 8.59 11.63
C TYR A 400 23.34 10.00 11.27
N ALA A 401 23.61 10.98 12.13
CA ALA A 401 23.11 12.35 11.98
C ALA A 401 23.55 13.03 10.65
N ASP A 402 24.72 12.64 10.12
CA ASP A 402 25.33 13.23 8.92
C ASP A 402 25.29 12.29 7.69
N GLU A 403 24.58 11.16 7.76
CA GLU A 403 24.54 10.16 6.69
C GLU A 403 23.39 10.40 5.70
N THR A 404 23.63 10.07 4.43
CA THR A 404 22.61 10.10 3.39
C THR A 404 21.93 8.73 3.29
N PHE A 405 20.64 8.68 3.62
CA PHE A 405 19.87 7.44 3.53
C PHE A 405 19.25 7.24 2.15
N VAL A 406 19.29 6.00 1.66
CA VAL A 406 18.45 5.55 0.55
C VAL A 406 17.17 4.96 1.15
N MET A 407 16.03 5.39 0.62
CA MET A 407 14.71 4.99 1.11
C MET A 407 14.05 4.03 0.13
N ASP A 408 13.93 2.76 0.53
CA ASP A 408 13.30 1.72 -0.28
C ASP A 408 11.88 1.41 0.21
N LYS A 409 10.93 1.31 -0.72
CA LYS A 409 9.55 0.94 -0.42
C LYS A 409 9.45 -0.57 -0.17
N HIS A 410 9.10 -0.99 1.04
CA HIS A 410 8.72 -2.38 1.34
C HIS A 410 7.31 -2.44 1.94
N GLU A 411 6.33 -2.88 1.15
CA GLU A 411 5.01 -3.26 1.66
C GLU A 411 5.08 -4.74 2.06
N SER A 412 5.01 -5.05 3.35
CA SER A 412 4.97 -6.43 3.87
C SER A 412 3.70 -7.19 3.46
N GLN A 413 2.61 -6.45 3.19
CA GLN A 413 1.44 -6.90 2.43
C GLN A 413 0.95 -5.72 1.58
N SER A 414 1.08 -5.81 0.26
CA SER A 414 0.50 -4.79 -0.61
C SER A 414 -1.02 -4.90 -0.59
N PHE A 415 -1.70 -3.75 -0.73
CA PHE A 415 -3.16 -3.71 -0.92
C PHE A 415 -3.59 -4.64 -2.07
N ALA A 416 -2.78 -4.72 -3.13
CA ALA A 416 -3.02 -5.62 -4.25
C ALA A 416 -2.90 -7.09 -3.83
N THR A 417 -1.83 -7.50 -3.15
CA THR A 417 -1.64 -8.88 -2.67
C THR A 417 -2.77 -9.33 -1.75
N PHE A 418 -3.24 -8.46 -0.85
CA PHE A 418 -4.39 -8.76 0.01
C PHE A 418 -5.64 -9.08 -0.81
N ASN A 419 -5.97 -8.24 -1.79
CA ASN A 419 -7.14 -8.41 -2.64
C ASN A 419 -7.03 -9.63 -3.57
N TYR A 420 -5.88 -9.87 -4.20
CA TYR A 420 -5.65 -11.09 -4.99
C TYR A 420 -5.78 -12.35 -4.15
N THR A 421 -5.28 -12.34 -2.92
CA THR A 421 -5.42 -13.47 -2.00
C THR A 421 -6.90 -13.75 -1.70
N ASN A 422 -7.71 -12.70 -1.48
CA ASN A 422 -9.13 -12.86 -1.21
C ASN A 422 -9.88 -13.45 -2.40
N LEU A 423 -9.56 -13.01 -3.62
CA LEU A 423 -10.14 -13.59 -4.84
C LEU A 423 -9.73 -15.06 -5.00
N GLY A 424 -8.46 -15.39 -4.71
CA GLY A 424 -7.97 -16.76 -4.72
C GLY A 424 -8.67 -17.66 -3.70
N LEU A 425 -8.88 -17.17 -2.47
CA LEU A 425 -9.62 -17.88 -1.42
C LEU A 425 -11.08 -18.13 -1.82
N LEU A 426 -11.71 -17.20 -2.53
CA LEU A 426 -13.08 -17.37 -3.01
C LEU A 426 -13.22 -18.55 -3.99
N LEU A 427 -12.14 -18.98 -4.66
CA LEU A 427 -12.12 -20.15 -5.55
C LEU A 427 -11.92 -21.48 -4.80
N CYS A 428 -11.51 -21.44 -3.54
CA CYS A 428 -11.28 -22.66 -2.78
C CYS A 428 -12.58 -23.47 -2.62
N ASP A 429 -12.41 -24.79 -2.51
CA ASP A 429 -13.50 -25.67 -2.13
C ASP A 429 -13.80 -25.52 -0.64
N GLY A 430 -15.08 -25.54 -0.27
CA GLY A 430 -15.57 -25.30 1.07
C GLY A 430 -16.96 -24.68 1.09
N GLU A 431 -17.78 -25.10 2.05
CA GLU A 431 -19.18 -24.69 2.19
C GLU A 431 -19.34 -23.17 2.23
N ARG A 432 -18.52 -22.48 3.04
CA ARG A 432 -18.57 -21.03 3.13
C ARG A 432 -18.17 -20.33 1.84
N TYR A 433 -17.16 -20.82 1.13
CA TYR A 433 -16.75 -20.24 -0.14
C TYR A 433 -17.83 -20.43 -1.21
N GLN A 434 -18.47 -21.60 -1.24
CA GLN A 434 -19.62 -21.86 -2.12
C GLN A 434 -20.79 -20.93 -1.81
N GLU A 435 -21.13 -20.76 -0.53
CA GLU A 435 -22.19 -19.84 -0.11
C GLU A 435 -21.90 -18.40 -0.52
N LEU A 436 -20.65 -17.94 -0.34
CA LEU A 436 -20.23 -16.61 -0.79
C LEU A 436 -20.27 -16.47 -2.31
N ARG A 437 -19.89 -17.49 -3.09
CA ARG A 437 -20.03 -17.46 -4.55
C ARG A 437 -21.51 -17.38 -4.95
N ASP A 438 -22.36 -18.17 -4.31
CA ASP A 438 -23.80 -18.14 -4.55
C ASP A 438 -24.43 -16.77 -4.23
N ILE A 439 -24.00 -16.11 -3.14
CA ILE A 439 -24.50 -14.78 -2.78
C ILE A 439 -23.91 -13.70 -3.69
N ILE A 440 -22.61 -13.72 -3.95
CA ILE A 440 -21.88 -12.60 -4.56
C ILE A 440 -21.83 -12.72 -6.08
N VAL A 441 -21.48 -13.89 -6.59
CA VAL A 441 -21.34 -14.14 -8.03
C VAL A 441 -22.73 -14.31 -8.64
N GLU A 442 -23.54 -15.22 -8.08
CA GLU A 442 -24.87 -15.58 -8.59
C GLU A 442 -25.99 -14.65 -8.06
N LYS A 443 -25.65 -13.72 -7.15
CA LYS A 443 -26.60 -12.74 -6.57
C LYS A 443 -27.83 -13.38 -5.91
N ARG A 444 -27.65 -14.54 -5.26
CA ARG A 444 -28.75 -15.24 -4.57
C ARG A 444 -29.34 -14.34 -3.47
N PRO A 445 -30.64 -14.02 -3.49
CA PRO A 445 -31.26 -13.17 -2.47
C PRO A 445 -31.34 -13.90 -1.11
N PRO A 446 -31.38 -13.15 0.00
CA PRO A 446 -31.51 -13.75 1.33
C PRO A 446 -32.95 -14.16 1.62
N GLU A 447 -33.11 -15.25 2.37
CA GLU A 447 -34.42 -15.65 2.89
C GLU A 447 -34.68 -15.00 4.26
N GLN A 448 -35.94 -14.73 4.58
CA GLN A 448 -36.34 -14.13 5.86
C GLN A 448 -37.13 -15.13 6.69
N HIS A 449 -36.61 -15.48 7.86
CA HIS A 449 -37.33 -16.31 8.81
C HIS A 449 -38.45 -15.51 9.49
N ARG A 450 -39.66 -16.06 9.55
CA ARG A 450 -40.84 -15.34 10.09
C ARG A 450 -40.87 -15.21 11.61
N VAL A 451 -40.03 -15.96 12.32
CA VAL A 451 -40.07 -16.05 13.78
C VAL A 451 -39.00 -15.16 14.40
N VAL A 452 -39.45 -14.11 15.09
CA VAL A 452 -38.58 -13.31 15.96
C VAL A 452 -38.40 -14.05 17.30
N PRO A 453 -37.18 -14.21 17.82
CA PRO A 453 -36.96 -14.88 19.09
C PRO A 453 -37.73 -14.23 20.25
N LYS A 454 -38.40 -15.02 21.10
CA LYS A 454 -39.16 -14.52 22.27
C LYS A 454 -38.35 -13.62 23.20
N LEU A 455 -37.02 -13.81 23.25
CA LEU A 455 -36.11 -12.98 24.04
C LEU A 455 -36.08 -11.52 23.58
N VAL A 456 -36.33 -11.24 22.29
CA VAL A 456 -36.47 -9.87 21.77
C VAL A 456 -37.63 -9.15 22.45
N LEU A 457 -38.77 -9.83 22.61
CA LEU A 457 -39.99 -9.26 23.18
C LEU A 457 -39.89 -9.03 24.70
N THR A 458 -38.94 -9.69 25.37
CA THR A 458 -38.75 -9.58 26.82
C THR A 458 -37.54 -8.71 27.16
N LYS A 459 -36.32 -9.22 26.97
CA LYS A 459 -35.06 -8.53 27.33
C LYS A 459 -34.57 -7.55 26.25
N GLY A 460 -34.93 -7.78 24.98
CA GLY A 460 -34.53 -6.93 23.86
C GLY A 460 -35.41 -5.67 23.66
N ALA A 461 -36.57 -5.61 24.32
CA ALA A 461 -37.57 -4.57 24.08
C ALA A 461 -37.03 -3.16 24.38
N ALA A 462 -36.30 -3.00 25.49
CA ALA A 462 -35.68 -1.72 25.85
C ALA A 462 -34.67 -1.21 24.81
N MET A 463 -33.93 -2.12 24.15
CA MET A 463 -32.98 -1.77 23.08
C MET A 463 -33.73 -1.29 21.84
N LEU A 464 -34.83 -1.96 21.49
CA LEU A 464 -35.66 -1.57 20.36
C LEU A 464 -36.44 -0.27 20.63
N LEU A 465 -36.89 0.01 21.87
CA LEU A 465 -37.68 1.21 22.17
C LEU A 465 -36.98 2.53 21.78
N GLN A 466 -35.65 2.56 21.81
CA GLN A 466 -34.84 3.72 21.41
C GLN A 466 -34.81 3.96 19.88
N LEU A 467 -35.28 3.00 19.09
CA LEU A 467 -35.28 3.06 17.63
C LEU A 467 -36.65 3.50 17.08
N ASN A 468 -36.64 4.19 15.95
CA ASN A 468 -37.86 4.46 15.19
C ASN A 468 -38.35 3.20 14.44
N LYS A 469 -39.52 3.28 13.80
CA LYS A 469 -40.15 2.14 13.11
C LYS A 469 -39.25 1.52 12.03
N VAL A 470 -38.57 2.33 11.20
CA VAL A 470 -37.73 1.82 10.10
C VAL A 470 -36.43 1.20 10.61
N GLN A 471 -35.82 1.78 11.65
CA GLN A 471 -34.64 1.23 12.32
C GLN A 471 -34.96 -0.08 13.06
N LYS A 472 -36.10 -0.16 13.76
CA LYS A 472 -36.60 -1.40 14.36
C LYS A 472 -36.73 -2.50 13.33
N MET A 473 -37.36 -2.19 12.19
CA MET A 473 -37.55 -3.16 11.11
C MET A 473 -36.22 -3.63 10.53
N ALA A 474 -35.26 -2.72 10.32
CA ALA A 474 -33.92 -3.09 9.85
C ALA A 474 -33.19 -4.02 10.84
N ALA A 475 -33.21 -3.69 12.13
CA ALA A 475 -32.60 -4.53 13.17
C ALA A 475 -33.27 -5.91 13.26
N LEU A 476 -34.59 -5.99 13.17
CA LEU A 476 -35.32 -7.26 13.18
C LEU A 476 -35.01 -8.10 11.93
N ARG A 477 -35.02 -7.50 10.73
CA ARG A 477 -34.64 -8.20 9.48
C ARG A 477 -33.20 -8.72 9.53
N ALA A 478 -32.30 -7.99 10.19
CA ALA A 478 -30.91 -8.43 10.35
C ALA A 478 -30.79 -9.65 11.26
N LEU A 479 -31.64 -9.75 12.29
CA LEU A 479 -31.69 -10.93 13.18
C LEU A 479 -32.32 -12.16 12.49
N THR A 480 -33.27 -11.95 11.58
CA THR A 480 -34.07 -13.02 10.96
C THR A 480 -33.60 -13.44 9.57
N THR A 481 -32.62 -12.76 8.98
CA THR A 481 -32.09 -13.13 7.65
C THR A 481 -31.36 -14.48 7.69
N SER A 482 -31.44 -15.25 6.62
CA SER A 482 -30.72 -16.53 6.50
C SER A 482 -29.23 -16.33 6.28
N SER A 483 -28.83 -15.36 5.43
CA SER A 483 -27.43 -15.17 5.02
C SER A 483 -26.96 -13.72 5.16
N HIS A 484 -27.66 -12.75 4.57
CA HIS A 484 -27.21 -11.36 4.56
C HIS A 484 -28.34 -10.33 4.60
N LEU A 485 -28.00 -9.09 4.96
CA LEU A 485 -28.88 -7.92 4.86
C LEU A 485 -28.07 -6.68 4.48
N LEU A 486 -28.67 -5.78 3.69
CA LEU A 486 -28.16 -4.45 3.43
C LEU A 486 -28.99 -3.43 4.22
N ILE A 487 -28.32 -2.52 4.92
CA ILE A 487 -28.96 -1.37 5.56
C ILE A 487 -28.55 -0.12 4.79
N LYS A 488 -29.46 0.36 3.92
CA LYS A 488 -29.29 1.61 3.17
C LYS A 488 -29.63 2.78 4.08
N GLY A 489 -28.60 3.33 4.72
CA GLY A 489 -28.75 4.39 5.70
C GLY A 489 -28.45 5.77 5.12
N LEU A 490 -29.51 6.47 4.70
CA LEU A 490 -29.42 7.81 4.13
C LEU A 490 -28.82 8.82 5.16
N PRO A 491 -28.39 10.02 4.74
CA PRO A 491 -27.70 10.97 5.63
C PRO A 491 -28.56 11.35 6.86
N GLY A 492 -27.95 11.31 8.04
CA GLY A 492 -28.61 11.72 9.29
C GLY A 492 -29.63 10.72 9.85
N THR A 493 -29.75 9.50 9.29
CA THR A 493 -30.78 8.52 9.66
C THR A 493 -30.46 7.68 10.89
N GLY A 494 -29.32 7.94 11.55
CA GLY A 494 -28.91 7.20 12.75
C GLY A 494 -28.44 5.78 12.45
N LYS A 495 -27.68 5.58 11.36
CA LYS A 495 -27.00 4.30 11.04
C LYS A 495 -26.32 3.69 12.26
N THR A 496 -25.41 4.44 12.88
CA THR A 496 -24.64 4.01 14.06
C THR A 496 -25.56 3.61 15.22
N GLN A 497 -26.63 4.35 15.50
CA GLN A 497 -27.60 3.99 16.55
C GLN A 497 -28.33 2.67 16.26
N THR A 498 -28.65 2.43 14.99
CA THR A 498 -29.25 1.17 14.53
C THR A 498 -28.29 0.01 14.74
N LEU A 499 -27.01 0.19 14.37
CA LEU A 499 -25.97 -0.84 14.56
C LEU A 499 -25.68 -1.12 16.03
N VAL A 500 -25.58 -0.08 16.88
CA VAL A 500 -25.40 -0.24 18.33
C VAL A 500 -26.51 -1.12 18.91
N SER A 501 -27.76 -0.85 18.53
CA SER A 501 -28.90 -1.63 19.01
C SER A 501 -28.91 -3.06 18.46
N LEU A 502 -28.57 -3.25 17.19
CA LEU A 502 -28.44 -4.56 16.56
C LEU A 502 -27.35 -5.41 17.23
N ILE A 503 -26.16 -4.85 17.46
CA ILE A 503 -25.03 -5.54 18.09
C ILE A 503 -25.37 -5.97 19.51
N ARG A 504 -26.04 -5.09 20.28
CA ARG A 504 -26.51 -5.42 21.62
C ARG A 504 -27.55 -6.55 21.60
N LEU A 505 -28.46 -6.55 20.63
CA LEU A 505 -29.43 -7.64 20.45
C LEU A 505 -28.72 -8.94 20.09
N LEU A 506 -27.77 -8.92 19.16
CA LEU A 506 -26.96 -10.09 18.78
C LEU A 506 -26.20 -10.66 19.98
N HIS A 507 -25.54 -9.81 20.77
CA HIS A 507 -24.85 -10.23 21.98
C HIS A 507 -25.80 -10.84 23.01
N LEU A 508 -27.01 -10.27 23.18
CA LEU A 508 -28.06 -10.84 24.03
C LEU A 508 -28.47 -12.27 23.60
N PHE A 509 -28.33 -12.60 22.32
CA PHE A 509 -28.53 -13.95 21.77
C PHE A 509 -27.31 -14.87 21.88
N GLY A 510 -26.25 -14.43 22.56
CA GLY A 510 -24.98 -15.16 22.62
C GLY A 510 -24.26 -15.22 21.28
N LYS A 511 -24.57 -14.31 20.34
CA LYS A 511 -23.94 -14.25 19.03
C LYS A 511 -22.66 -13.44 19.08
N SER A 512 -21.63 -13.97 18.45
CA SER A 512 -20.35 -13.30 18.24
C SER A 512 -20.43 -12.38 17.03
N VAL A 513 -19.82 -11.19 17.14
CA VAL A 513 -19.94 -10.14 16.11
C VAL A 513 -18.58 -9.60 15.72
N LEU A 514 -18.27 -9.66 14.43
CA LEU A 514 -17.14 -9.00 13.80
C LEU A 514 -17.60 -7.66 13.21
N ILE A 515 -17.08 -6.55 13.72
CA ILE A 515 -17.33 -5.20 13.23
C ILE A 515 -16.17 -4.79 12.32
N THR A 516 -16.47 -4.43 11.08
CA THR A 516 -15.48 -3.93 10.12
C THR A 516 -15.92 -2.69 9.37
N ALA A 517 -14.94 -1.97 8.82
CA ALA A 517 -15.14 -0.84 7.92
C ALA A 517 -13.85 -0.57 7.12
N GLN A 518 -13.93 0.32 6.13
CA GLN A 518 -12.75 0.75 5.36
C GLN A 518 -11.71 1.48 6.22
N THR A 519 -12.17 2.32 7.14
CA THR A 519 -11.31 3.23 7.93
C THR A 519 -11.31 2.88 9.41
N HIS A 520 -10.20 3.17 10.09
CA HIS A 520 -10.12 3.02 11.55
C HIS A 520 -11.19 3.87 12.26
N SER A 521 -11.40 5.11 11.81
CA SER A 521 -12.37 6.02 12.42
C SER A 521 -13.81 5.49 12.38
N ALA A 522 -14.23 4.81 11.31
CA ALA A 522 -15.57 4.21 11.25
C ALA A 522 -15.75 3.09 12.29
N VAL A 523 -14.76 2.18 12.40
CA VAL A 523 -14.75 1.11 13.42
C VAL A 523 -14.76 1.71 14.83
N ASP A 524 -13.86 2.67 15.07
CA ASP A 524 -13.67 3.28 16.39
C ASP A 524 -14.93 4.04 16.83
N ASN A 525 -15.57 4.79 15.94
CA ASN A 525 -16.81 5.52 16.24
C ASN A 525 -17.94 4.58 16.68
N LEU A 526 -18.06 3.41 16.06
CA LEU A 526 -19.08 2.42 16.43
C LEU A 526 -18.76 1.78 17.80
N LEU A 527 -17.50 1.40 18.04
CA LEU A 527 -17.08 0.84 19.34
C LEU A 527 -17.19 1.85 20.48
N MET A 528 -16.86 3.11 20.25
CA MET A 528 -17.05 4.20 21.23
C MET A 528 -18.51 4.31 21.68
N ARG A 529 -19.47 4.07 20.78
CA ARG A 529 -20.90 4.06 21.10
C ARG A 529 -21.34 2.80 21.85
N LEU A 530 -20.54 1.73 21.80
CA LEU A 530 -20.80 0.48 22.51
C LEU A 530 -20.15 0.43 23.90
N LEU A 531 -19.07 1.19 24.13
CA LEU A 531 -18.36 1.25 25.43
C LEU A 531 -19.27 1.43 26.65
N PRO A 532 -20.30 2.31 26.65
CA PRO A 532 -21.15 2.52 27.82
C PRO A 532 -21.99 1.31 28.24
N PHE A 533 -22.05 0.25 27.41
CA PHE A 533 -22.84 -0.95 27.68
C PHE A 533 -22.01 -2.12 28.24
N ASP A 534 -20.72 -1.90 28.52
CA ASP A 534 -19.82 -2.88 29.15
C ASP A 534 -19.83 -4.26 28.47
N LEU A 535 -19.77 -4.24 27.13
CA LEU A 535 -19.77 -5.46 26.31
C LEU A 535 -18.34 -6.03 26.21
N PRO A 536 -18.17 -7.36 26.13
CA PRO A 536 -16.86 -7.99 25.96
C PRO A 536 -16.33 -7.73 24.53
N MET A 537 -15.57 -6.64 24.38
CA MET A 537 -15.09 -6.13 23.10
C MET A 537 -13.56 -6.20 22.97
N LEU A 538 -13.08 -6.35 21.73
CA LEU A 538 -11.66 -6.27 21.37
C LEU A 538 -11.49 -5.40 20.12
N ARG A 539 -10.50 -4.49 20.15
CA ARG A 539 -10.08 -3.68 19.01
C ARG A 539 -8.73 -4.16 18.48
N LEU A 540 -8.70 -4.69 17.25
CA LEU A 540 -7.47 -5.17 16.60
C LEU A 540 -6.75 -4.08 15.80
N GLY A 541 -5.43 -4.09 15.80
CA GLY A 541 -4.60 -3.17 15.01
C GLY A 541 -3.83 -2.17 15.86
N SER A 542 -2.86 -1.50 15.23
CA SER A 542 -1.88 -0.65 15.94
C SER A 542 -2.54 0.40 16.82
N THR A 543 -2.12 0.45 18.08
CA THR A 543 -2.51 1.45 19.09
C THR A 543 -2.31 2.89 18.63
N SER A 544 -1.35 3.12 17.72
CA SER A 544 -1.12 4.44 17.12
C SER A 544 -2.19 4.91 16.13
N ARG A 545 -3.09 4.02 15.67
CA ARG A 545 -4.13 4.31 14.69
C ARG A 545 -5.55 4.20 15.24
N ILE A 546 -5.69 3.76 16.49
CA ILE A 546 -6.99 3.66 17.18
C ILE A 546 -7.19 4.87 18.08
N LEU A 547 -8.45 5.23 18.34
CA LEU A 547 -8.77 6.28 19.31
C LEU A 547 -8.22 5.93 20.71
N PRO A 548 -7.58 6.88 21.44
CA PRO A 548 -7.01 6.63 22.76
C PRO A 548 -8.00 6.04 23.78
N GLN A 549 -9.27 6.41 23.69
CA GLN A 549 -10.34 5.89 24.56
C GLN A 549 -10.60 4.39 24.38
N LEU A 550 -10.15 3.79 23.27
CA LEU A 550 -10.29 2.36 22.97
C LEU A 550 -9.04 1.56 23.33
N GLU A 551 -7.97 2.19 23.82
CA GLU A 551 -6.72 1.52 24.19
C GLU A 551 -6.94 0.43 25.25
N GLY A 552 -7.88 0.65 26.17
CA GLY A 552 -8.25 -0.33 27.20
C GLY A 552 -8.83 -1.64 26.67
N ILE A 553 -9.35 -1.66 25.45
CA ILE A 553 -9.87 -2.86 24.77
C ILE A 553 -9.00 -3.27 23.57
N SER A 554 -7.77 -2.74 23.46
CA SER A 554 -6.87 -3.07 22.36
C SER A 554 -6.23 -4.45 22.50
N GLU A 555 -5.83 -5.04 21.38
CA GLU A 555 -5.08 -6.31 21.36
C GLU A 555 -3.76 -6.23 22.14
N GLU A 556 -3.01 -5.16 21.95
CA GLU A 556 -1.73 -4.94 22.65
C GLU A 556 -1.93 -4.99 24.17
N ARG A 557 -3.02 -4.36 24.67
CA ARG A 557 -3.36 -4.41 26.08
C ARG A 557 -3.81 -5.80 26.53
N LEU A 558 -4.63 -6.48 25.74
CA LEU A 558 -5.19 -7.80 26.06
C LEU A 558 -4.13 -8.90 26.09
N THR A 559 -3.17 -8.85 25.17
CA THR A 559 -2.16 -9.91 24.94
C THR A 559 -0.82 -9.64 25.62
N ARG A 560 -0.65 -8.47 26.26
CA ARG A 560 0.61 -8.02 26.88
C ARG A 560 1.26 -9.05 27.79
N ASP A 561 0.44 -9.73 28.59
CA ASP A 561 0.90 -10.66 29.60
C ASP A 561 0.87 -12.14 29.12
N CYS A 562 0.46 -12.37 27.86
CA CYS A 562 0.44 -13.69 27.23
C CYS A 562 1.84 -14.09 26.73
N LYS A 563 2.33 -15.22 27.21
CA LYS A 563 3.65 -15.80 26.90
C LYS A 563 3.57 -17.11 26.13
N THR A 564 2.38 -17.72 26.08
CA THR A 564 2.14 -18.99 25.38
C THR A 564 1.09 -18.85 24.29
N VAL A 565 1.07 -19.79 23.34
CA VAL A 565 0.06 -19.82 22.26
C VAL A 565 -1.34 -20.06 22.85
N GLU A 566 -1.43 -20.89 23.87
CA GLU A 566 -2.67 -21.25 24.56
C GLU A 566 -3.25 -20.05 25.32
N GLU A 567 -2.41 -19.25 25.99
CA GLU A 567 -2.83 -18.00 26.63
C GLU A 567 -3.34 -16.98 25.59
N LEU A 568 -2.64 -16.84 24.46
CA LEU A 568 -3.07 -15.98 23.36
C LEU A 568 -4.41 -16.44 22.76
N GLU A 569 -4.58 -17.74 22.56
CA GLU A 569 -5.83 -18.33 22.08
C GLU A 569 -6.98 -18.03 23.04
N GLN A 570 -6.80 -18.25 24.34
CA GLN A 570 -7.82 -17.98 25.34
C GLN A 570 -8.16 -16.49 25.40
N ALA A 571 -7.15 -15.62 25.40
CA ALA A 571 -7.33 -14.18 25.43
C ALA A 571 -8.11 -13.69 24.19
N LEU A 572 -7.72 -14.13 22.99
CA LEU A 572 -8.38 -13.73 21.74
C LEU A 572 -9.75 -14.39 21.54
N ALA A 573 -10.01 -15.56 22.14
CA ALA A 573 -11.31 -16.21 22.10
C ALA A 573 -12.37 -15.53 22.99
N GLY A 574 -11.95 -14.94 24.12
CA GLY A 574 -12.85 -14.37 25.12
C GLY A 574 -13.81 -13.27 24.64
N PRO A 575 -13.33 -12.22 23.93
CA PRO A 575 -14.18 -11.11 23.50
C PRO A 575 -15.26 -11.55 22.49
N ALA A 576 -16.54 -11.32 22.79
CA ALA A 576 -17.64 -11.72 21.89
C ALA A 576 -17.75 -10.78 20.66
N ILE A 577 -17.28 -9.54 20.78
CA ILE A 577 -17.36 -8.51 19.74
C ILE A 577 -15.94 -8.08 19.38
N VAL A 578 -15.59 -8.12 18.10
CA VAL A 578 -14.24 -7.75 17.64
C VAL A 578 -14.34 -6.68 16.57
N GLY A 579 -13.62 -5.57 16.73
CA GLY A 579 -13.56 -4.48 15.76
C GLY A 579 -12.21 -4.41 15.05
N VAL A 580 -12.23 -4.46 13.71
CA VAL A 580 -11.04 -4.41 12.87
C VAL A 580 -11.35 -3.76 11.52
N THR A 581 -10.40 -3.14 10.84
CA THR A 581 -10.64 -2.68 9.46
C THR A 581 -10.76 -3.87 8.50
N CYS A 582 -11.38 -3.69 7.32
CA CYS A 582 -11.50 -4.77 6.33
C CYS A 582 -10.13 -5.33 5.91
N LEU A 583 -9.12 -4.45 5.77
CA LEU A 583 -7.73 -4.87 5.52
C LEU A 583 -7.10 -5.58 6.73
N GLY A 584 -7.40 -5.12 7.94
CA GLY A 584 -6.94 -5.76 9.17
C GLY A 584 -7.56 -7.14 9.42
N ALA A 585 -8.60 -7.53 8.67
CA ALA A 585 -9.17 -8.88 8.72
C ALA A 585 -8.21 -9.97 8.19
N GLY A 586 -7.03 -9.60 7.70
CA GLY A 586 -5.91 -10.52 7.48
C GLY A 586 -5.23 -11.02 8.77
N HIS A 587 -5.69 -10.57 9.95
CA HIS A 587 -5.15 -10.95 11.24
C HIS A 587 -5.20 -12.48 11.47
N PRO A 588 -4.17 -13.11 12.07
CA PRO A 588 -4.16 -14.57 12.21
C PRO A 588 -5.27 -15.14 13.09
N MET A 589 -5.86 -14.33 13.96
CA MET A 589 -7.03 -14.72 14.76
C MET A 589 -8.15 -15.34 13.93
N PHE A 590 -8.35 -14.84 12.72
CA PHE A 590 -9.42 -15.31 11.84
C PHE A 590 -9.16 -16.69 11.23
N GLN A 591 -7.93 -17.20 11.30
CA GLN A 591 -7.63 -18.58 10.90
C GLN A 591 -8.16 -19.59 11.92
N ARG A 592 -8.27 -19.19 13.20
CA ARG A 592 -8.66 -20.07 14.31
C ARG A 592 -10.07 -19.80 14.83
N ARG A 593 -10.68 -18.68 14.45
CA ARG A 593 -11.96 -18.23 14.98
C ARG A 593 -12.93 -17.80 13.88
N GLN A 594 -14.17 -18.27 14.00
CA GLN A 594 -15.32 -17.80 13.22
C GLN A 594 -16.26 -16.96 14.08
N PHE A 595 -17.06 -16.14 13.41
CA PHE A 595 -18.08 -15.29 14.02
C PHE A 595 -19.47 -15.60 13.47
N ASP A 596 -20.51 -15.39 14.27
CA ASP A 596 -21.89 -15.57 13.79
C ASP A 596 -22.27 -14.47 12.79
N TYR A 597 -21.84 -13.23 13.04
CA TYR A 597 -22.18 -12.05 12.22
C TYR A 597 -20.96 -11.20 11.89
N CYS A 598 -20.86 -10.79 10.62
CA CYS A 598 -20.05 -9.65 10.19
C CYS A 598 -20.93 -8.41 10.02
N ILE A 599 -20.52 -7.25 10.54
CA ILE A 599 -21.15 -5.96 10.26
C ILE A 599 -20.11 -5.09 9.59
N VAL A 600 -20.36 -4.73 8.33
CA VAL A 600 -19.48 -3.86 7.54
C VAL A 600 -20.11 -2.47 7.50
N ASP A 601 -19.62 -1.56 8.35
CA ASP A 601 -20.01 -0.15 8.31
C ASP A 601 -19.30 0.57 7.17
N GLU A 602 -19.96 1.56 6.57
CA GLU A 602 -19.50 2.26 5.37
C GLU A 602 -19.08 1.30 4.24
N ALA A 603 -19.83 0.20 4.05
CA ALA A 603 -19.56 -0.83 3.04
C ALA A 603 -19.55 -0.30 1.59
N THR A 604 -20.16 0.87 1.36
CA THR A 604 -20.17 1.57 0.07
C THR A 604 -18.84 2.28 -0.24
N GLN A 605 -17.87 2.23 0.65
CA GLN A 605 -16.51 2.77 0.46
C GLN A 605 -15.43 1.69 0.35
N VAL A 606 -15.82 0.41 0.36
CA VAL A 606 -14.88 -0.72 0.34
C VAL A 606 -14.98 -1.43 -1.01
N LEU A 607 -13.83 -1.79 -1.60
CA LEU A 607 -13.79 -2.62 -2.80
C LEU A 607 -14.37 -4.02 -2.50
N GLN A 608 -15.06 -4.61 -3.47
CA GLN A 608 -15.60 -5.99 -3.34
C GLN A 608 -14.55 -6.99 -2.85
N PRO A 609 -13.34 -7.13 -3.47
CA PRO A 609 -12.34 -8.08 -3.00
C PRO A 609 -11.84 -7.80 -1.59
N THR A 610 -11.87 -6.55 -1.13
CA THR A 610 -11.42 -6.19 0.22
C THR A 610 -12.41 -6.67 1.28
N VAL A 611 -13.72 -6.55 1.02
CA VAL A 611 -14.79 -7.01 1.94
C VAL A 611 -14.82 -8.54 2.06
N LEU A 612 -14.38 -9.30 1.05
CA LEU A 612 -14.44 -10.77 1.08
C LEU A 612 -13.77 -11.38 2.31
N ARG A 613 -12.62 -10.85 2.73
CA ARG A 613 -11.85 -11.41 3.84
C ARG A 613 -12.67 -11.54 5.13
N PRO A 614 -13.24 -10.46 5.72
CA PRO A 614 -14.04 -10.60 6.93
C PRO A 614 -15.30 -11.46 6.73
N LEU A 615 -15.88 -11.50 5.52
CA LEU A 615 -17.06 -12.33 5.24
C LEU A 615 -16.75 -13.84 5.25
N MET A 616 -15.53 -14.25 4.88
CA MET A 616 -15.10 -15.66 4.93
C MET A 616 -15.06 -16.22 6.35
N HIS A 617 -14.92 -15.34 7.35
CA HIS A 617 -14.78 -15.72 8.75
C HIS A 617 -16.09 -15.57 9.55
N CYS A 618 -17.21 -15.34 8.86
CA CYS A 618 -18.51 -15.14 9.51
C CYS A 618 -19.59 -15.99 8.84
N SER A 619 -20.62 -16.41 9.58
CA SER A 619 -21.77 -17.13 8.99
C SER A 619 -22.71 -16.18 8.25
N LYS A 620 -23.09 -15.07 8.88
CA LYS A 620 -23.99 -14.06 8.29
C LYS A 620 -23.32 -12.70 8.19
N PHE A 621 -23.85 -11.82 7.34
CA PHE A 621 -23.31 -10.47 7.27
C PHE A 621 -24.34 -9.36 7.02
N VAL A 622 -24.04 -8.18 7.54
CA VAL A 622 -24.84 -6.97 7.37
C VAL A 622 -23.95 -5.89 6.75
N LEU A 623 -24.29 -5.44 5.55
CA LEU A 623 -23.60 -4.35 4.87
C LEU A 623 -24.35 -3.05 5.11
N VAL A 624 -23.66 -2.01 5.55
CA VAL A 624 -24.29 -0.76 5.96
C VAL A 624 -23.63 0.38 5.21
N GLY A 625 -24.41 1.24 4.59
CA GLY A 625 -23.84 2.32 3.78
C GLY A 625 -24.90 3.13 3.06
N ASP A 626 -24.43 4.02 2.19
CA ASP A 626 -25.27 4.79 1.29
C ASP A 626 -24.63 4.82 -0.11
N PRO A 627 -25.19 4.10 -1.10
CA PRO A 627 -24.62 4.00 -2.44
C PRO A 627 -24.67 5.33 -3.21
N GLU A 628 -25.40 6.33 -2.70
CA GLU A 628 -25.46 7.70 -3.23
C GLU A 628 -24.40 8.63 -2.60
N GLN A 629 -23.60 8.13 -1.66
CA GLN A 629 -22.42 8.83 -1.10
C GLN A 629 -21.12 8.24 -1.69
N LEU A 630 -19.97 8.60 -1.12
CA LEU A 630 -18.66 8.34 -1.73
C LEU A 630 -18.42 6.85 -2.01
N PRO A 631 -17.99 6.48 -3.24
CA PRO A 631 -17.53 5.14 -3.57
C PRO A 631 -16.12 4.88 -3.03
N PRO A 632 -15.60 3.63 -3.13
CA PRO A 632 -14.20 3.36 -2.93
C PRO A 632 -13.33 4.19 -3.90
N ILE A 633 -12.13 4.55 -3.44
CA ILE A 633 -11.17 5.31 -4.26
C ILE A 633 -10.51 4.36 -5.27
N VAL A 634 -10.81 4.57 -6.55
CA VAL A 634 -10.16 3.89 -7.69
C VAL A 634 -9.45 4.94 -8.53
N ARG A 635 -8.12 4.85 -8.66
CA ARG A 635 -7.29 5.83 -9.38
C ARG A 635 -7.29 5.60 -10.88
N SER A 636 -7.29 4.33 -11.32
CA SER A 636 -7.36 3.98 -12.73
C SER A 636 -8.74 4.28 -13.28
N LYS A 637 -8.81 5.21 -14.24
CA LYS A 637 -10.05 5.56 -14.93
C LYS A 637 -10.63 4.38 -15.70
N GLU A 638 -9.77 3.61 -16.35
CA GLU A 638 -10.17 2.41 -17.08
C GLU A 638 -10.75 1.36 -16.12
N ALA A 639 -10.08 1.11 -14.99
CA ALA A 639 -10.61 0.18 -13.98
C ALA A 639 -11.99 0.63 -13.47
N ARG A 640 -12.16 1.93 -13.22
CA ARG A 640 -13.45 2.50 -12.79
C ARG A 640 -14.55 2.32 -13.84
N GLN A 641 -14.27 2.65 -15.11
CA GLN A 641 -15.22 2.45 -16.21
C GLN A 641 -15.65 0.98 -16.36
N ARG A 642 -14.75 0.07 -16.02
CA ARG A 642 -14.99 -1.38 -16.02
C ARG A 642 -15.63 -1.90 -14.72
N GLY A 643 -16.02 -1.03 -13.78
CA GLY A 643 -16.78 -1.39 -12.59
C GLY A 643 -15.96 -1.60 -11.31
N ALA A 644 -14.69 -1.18 -11.25
CA ALA A 644 -13.87 -1.32 -10.04
C ALA A 644 -14.41 -0.54 -8.83
N ASP A 645 -15.24 0.49 -9.03
CA ASP A 645 -15.91 1.25 -7.99
C ASP A 645 -17.31 0.71 -7.62
N GLU A 646 -17.79 -0.35 -8.28
CA GLU A 646 -18.98 -1.08 -7.83
C GLU A 646 -18.66 -1.75 -6.49
N THR A 647 -19.37 -1.36 -5.43
CA THR A 647 -19.21 -1.96 -4.11
C THR A 647 -20.05 -3.23 -3.95
N LEU A 648 -19.70 -4.06 -2.97
CA LEU A 648 -20.50 -5.25 -2.67
C LEU A 648 -21.92 -4.87 -2.24
N PHE A 649 -22.07 -3.70 -1.60
CA PHE A 649 -23.38 -3.15 -1.26
C PHE A 649 -24.22 -2.93 -2.52
N GLN A 650 -23.70 -2.19 -3.50
CA GLN A 650 -24.40 -1.90 -4.76
C GLN A 650 -24.72 -3.17 -5.55
N ARG A 651 -23.76 -4.11 -5.59
CA ARG A 651 -23.91 -5.37 -6.31
C ARG A 651 -25.08 -6.22 -5.81
N LEU A 652 -25.32 -6.22 -4.50
CA LEU A 652 -26.35 -7.02 -3.82
C LEU A 652 -27.65 -6.25 -3.55
N ASP A 653 -27.71 -4.96 -3.88
CA ASP A 653 -28.87 -4.11 -3.60
C ASP A 653 -30.13 -4.64 -4.30
N SER A 654 -31.13 -4.99 -3.50
CA SER A 654 -32.43 -5.49 -3.95
C SER A 654 -33.48 -5.27 -2.86
N GLU A 655 -34.76 -5.18 -3.22
CA GLU A 655 -35.83 -4.96 -2.23
C GLU A 655 -35.87 -6.05 -1.13
N GLN A 656 -35.56 -7.29 -1.49
CA GLN A 656 -35.55 -8.42 -0.56
C GLN A 656 -34.38 -8.37 0.42
N ALA A 657 -33.21 -7.90 -0.04
CA ALA A 657 -31.99 -7.84 0.76
C ALA A 657 -31.82 -6.50 1.50
N THR A 658 -32.50 -5.43 1.07
CA THR A 658 -32.24 -4.07 1.57
C THR A 658 -33.33 -3.53 2.50
N ALA A 659 -32.90 -2.99 3.63
CA ALA A 659 -33.71 -2.18 4.53
C ALA A 659 -33.27 -0.70 4.44
N VAL A 660 -34.18 0.17 4.01
CA VAL A 660 -33.90 1.61 3.84
C VAL A 660 -34.26 2.38 5.12
N LEU A 661 -33.31 3.12 5.67
CA LEU A 661 -33.55 4.07 6.76
C LEU A 661 -33.82 5.45 6.14
N SER A 662 -35.08 5.88 6.14
CA SER A 662 -35.51 7.13 5.48
C SER A 662 -35.74 8.31 6.43
N LEU A 663 -35.88 8.06 7.73
CA LEU A 663 -36.12 9.11 8.74
C LEU A 663 -34.80 9.69 9.26
N GLN A 664 -34.55 10.97 9.01
CA GLN A 664 -33.31 11.68 9.35
C GLN A 664 -33.49 12.71 10.48
N TYR A 665 -32.44 12.88 11.29
CA TYR A 665 -32.42 13.69 12.52
C TYR A 665 -31.40 14.85 12.47
N ARG A 666 -30.90 15.20 11.27
CA ARG A 666 -29.82 16.16 11.06
C ARG A 666 -30.28 17.46 10.42
N MET A 667 -30.81 17.37 9.21
CA MET A 667 -31.07 18.49 8.33
C MET A 667 -32.47 19.04 8.58
N ASN A 668 -32.62 20.37 8.59
CA ASN A 668 -33.94 20.98 8.56
C ASN A 668 -34.65 20.76 7.22
N LYS A 669 -35.93 21.15 7.14
CA LYS A 669 -36.77 20.87 5.96
C LYS A 669 -36.21 21.45 4.66
N THR A 670 -35.58 22.62 4.71
CA THR A 670 -35.06 23.31 3.52
C THR A 670 -33.84 22.60 2.95
N ILE A 671 -32.91 22.19 3.80
CA ILE A 671 -31.72 21.44 3.39
C ILE A 671 -32.12 20.02 2.97
N THR A 672 -33.07 19.39 3.68
CA THR A 672 -33.63 18.07 3.31
C THR A 672 -34.28 18.10 1.93
N ARG A 673 -35.05 19.14 1.61
CA ARG A 673 -35.66 19.35 0.28
C ARG A 673 -34.58 19.41 -0.80
N LEU A 674 -33.53 20.20 -0.58
CA LEU A 674 -32.42 20.31 -1.53
C LEU A 674 -31.71 18.97 -1.77
N ALA A 675 -31.47 18.19 -0.72
CA ALA A 675 -30.87 16.86 -0.83
C ALA A 675 -31.79 15.87 -1.58
N ASN A 676 -33.10 15.94 -1.38
CA ASN A 676 -34.08 15.14 -2.12
C ASN A 676 -34.14 15.53 -3.60
N GLU A 677 -34.16 16.82 -3.91
CA GLU A 677 -34.18 17.34 -5.28
C GLU A 677 -32.87 17.01 -6.04
N LEU A 678 -31.73 16.95 -5.35
CA LEU A 678 -30.45 16.58 -5.95
C LEU A 678 -30.29 15.07 -6.15
N THR A 679 -30.64 14.26 -5.13
CA THR A 679 -30.17 12.87 -5.06
C THR A 679 -31.23 11.87 -4.62
N TYR A 680 -32.00 12.15 -3.56
CA TYR A 680 -32.81 11.12 -2.89
C TYR A 680 -34.27 11.02 -3.33
N GLY A 681 -34.73 11.81 -4.30
CA GLY A 681 -36.04 11.64 -4.93
C GLY A 681 -37.25 11.73 -3.97
N GLY A 682 -37.11 12.37 -2.81
CA GLY A 682 -38.16 12.47 -1.79
C GLY A 682 -38.16 11.34 -0.75
N GLU A 683 -37.24 10.38 -0.84
CA GLU A 683 -37.12 9.30 0.14
C GLU A 683 -36.73 9.81 1.54
N LEU A 684 -35.94 10.88 1.61
CA LEU A 684 -35.42 11.42 2.85
C LEU A 684 -36.46 12.28 3.58
N LYS A 685 -36.77 11.95 4.84
CA LYS A 685 -37.83 12.60 5.63
C LYS A 685 -37.32 13.05 6.99
N CYS A 686 -37.67 14.27 7.42
CA CYS A 686 -37.37 14.72 8.78
C CYS A 686 -38.09 13.81 9.80
N ALA A 687 -37.35 13.34 10.80
CA ALA A 687 -37.89 12.40 11.79
C ALA A 687 -38.84 13.05 12.80
N SER A 688 -38.74 14.37 13.00
CA SER A 688 -39.61 15.15 13.88
C SER A 688 -39.81 16.57 13.36
N GLU A 689 -40.85 17.24 13.87
CA GLU A 689 -41.11 18.65 13.55
C GLU A 689 -40.02 19.58 14.11
N GLU A 690 -39.41 19.21 15.23
CA GLU A 690 -38.26 19.92 15.81
C GLU A 690 -37.08 19.97 14.84
N VAL A 691 -36.72 18.82 14.25
CA VAL A 691 -35.67 18.75 13.22
C VAL A 691 -36.10 19.53 11.97
N SER A 692 -37.33 19.32 11.50
CA SER A 692 -37.91 19.98 10.32
C SER A 692 -37.83 21.52 10.42
N SER A 693 -38.15 22.07 11.58
CA SER A 693 -38.25 23.51 11.85
C SER A 693 -36.99 24.13 12.44
N ALA A 694 -35.93 23.35 12.70
CA ALA A 694 -34.68 23.81 13.31
C ALA A 694 -34.02 24.94 12.51
N ARG A 695 -33.94 26.13 13.11
CA ARG A 695 -33.41 27.34 12.49
C ARG A 695 -31.97 27.60 12.89
N PHE A 696 -31.24 28.26 12.01
CA PHE A 696 -29.98 28.91 12.35
C PHE A 696 -30.28 30.12 13.22
N GLN A 697 -29.62 30.23 14.38
CA GLN A 697 -29.81 31.32 15.32
C GLN A 697 -28.50 32.09 15.43
N LEU A 698 -28.57 33.40 15.20
CA LEU A 698 -27.45 34.32 15.28
C LEU A 698 -28.00 35.74 15.48
N GLU A 699 -27.40 36.48 16.39
CA GLU A 699 -27.67 37.91 16.57
C GLU A 699 -26.49 38.70 15.99
N LEU A 700 -26.72 39.32 14.82
CA LEU A 700 -25.71 40.13 14.14
C LEU A 700 -25.72 41.56 14.68
N ALA A 701 -24.55 42.20 14.70
CA ALA A 701 -24.44 43.61 15.02
C ALA A 701 -25.15 44.48 13.97
N SER A 702 -25.66 45.64 14.37
CA SER A 702 -26.33 46.58 13.46
C SER A 702 -25.41 47.13 12.37
N GLN A 703 -24.09 47.10 12.59
CA GLN A 703 -23.06 47.59 11.68
C GLN A 703 -22.55 46.53 10.69
N THR A 704 -23.01 45.28 10.79
CA THR A 704 -22.59 44.20 9.88
C THR A 704 -23.03 44.51 8.45
N PRO A 705 -22.16 44.38 7.42
CA PRO A 705 -22.52 44.66 6.03
C PRO A 705 -23.76 43.89 5.54
N ARG A 706 -24.62 44.54 4.75
CA ARG A 706 -25.87 43.93 4.23
C ARG A 706 -25.69 42.59 3.54
N TRP A 707 -24.61 42.38 2.78
CA TRP A 707 -24.37 41.10 2.11
C TRP A 707 -24.12 39.96 3.12
N ILE A 708 -23.43 40.22 4.24
CA ILE A 708 -23.21 39.25 5.33
C ILE A 708 -24.51 38.98 6.05
N GLN A 709 -25.30 40.03 6.36
CA GLN A 709 -26.63 39.87 6.96
C GLN A 709 -27.53 38.96 6.10
N ARG A 710 -27.50 39.16 4.77
CA ARG A 710 -28.25 38.30 3.85
C ARG A 710 -27.69 36.87 3.78
N ALA A 711 -26.38 36.70 3.78
CA ALA A 711 -25.74 35.37 3.77
C ALA A 711 -26.09 34.58 5.05
N LEU A 712 -26.07 35.24 6.21
CA LEU A 712 -26.31 34.66 7.53
C LEU A 712 -27.76 34.76 8.02
N GLN A 713 -28.71 35.01 7.11
CA GLN A 713 -30.14 35.09 7.43
C GLN A 713 -30.65 33.84 8.19
N THR A 714 -31.43 34.05 9.25
CA THR A 714 -31.89 33.02 10.20
C THR A 714 -33.23 32.39 9.79
N HIS A 715 -33.93 32.98 8.81
CA HIS A 715 -35.20 32.46 8.32
C HIS A 715 -35.05 31.07 7.67
N ILE A 716 -35.95 30.13 8.02
CA ILE A 716 -35.86 28.72 7.59
C ILE A 716 -35.85 28.54 6.06
N GLU A 717 -36.63 29.35 5.34
CA GLU A 717 -36.69 29.33 3.86
C GLU A 717 -35.39 29.82 3.19
N GLN A 718 -34.48 30.42 3.96
CA GLN A 718 -33.16 30.90 3.54
C GLN A 718 -32.05 30.18 4.32
N ALA A 719 -32.34 28.99 4.86
CA ALA A 719 -31.34 28.11 5.47
C ALA A 719 -30.22 27.74 4.48
N VAL A 720 -30.50 27.79 3.17
CA VAL A 720 -29.50 27.66 2.11
C VAL A 720 -29.24 29.03 1.51
N ALA A 721 -27.98 29.42 1.36
CA ALA A 721 -27.55 30.63 0.66
C ALA A 721 -26.53 30.28 -0.42
N LEU A 722 -26.71 30.82 -1.64
CA LEU A 722 -25.75 30.73 -2.73
C LEU A 722 -25.13 32.11 -2.96
N ILE A 723 -23.83 32.23 -2.73
CA ILE A 723 -23.06 33.44 -2.91
C ILE A 723 -22.27 33.29 -4.22
N ASN A 724 -22.71 34.03 -5.25
CA ASN A 724 -22.02 34.10 -6.53
C ASN A 724 -20.89 35.13 -6.45
N THR A 725 -19.66 34.67 -6.62
CA THR A 725 -18.47 35.53 -6.66
C THR A 725 -18.27 36.20 -8.01
N GLY A 726 -18.89 35.67 -9.07
CA GLY A 726 -18.49 35.97 -10.45
C GLY A 726 -17.07 35.48 -10.74
N ASP A 727 -16.56 35.85 -11.91
CA ASP A 727 -15.18 35.50 -12.29
C ASP A 727 -14.17 36.25 -11.42
N CYS A 728 -13.39 35.48 -10.67
CA CYS A 728 -12.34 35.92 -9.77
C CYS A 728 -10.94 35.58 -10.26
N LEU A 729 -10.75 35.16 -11.52
CA LEU A 729 -9.44 34.68 -12.00
C LEU A 729 -8.36 35.77 -11.93
N GLU A 730 -8.64 36.96 -12.48
CA GLU A 730 -7.69 38.09 -12.47
C GLU A 730 -7.49 38.64 -11.05
N ARG A 731 -8.58 38.93 -10.34
CA ARG A 731 -8.55 39.42 -8.94
C ARG A 731 -7.81 38.47 -8.00
N GLY A 732 -7.99 37.16 -8.20
CA GLY A 732 -7.30 36.15 -7.42
C GLY A 732 -5.78 36.25 -7.59
N GLN A 733 -5.29 36.50 -8.80
CA GLN A 733 -3.86 36.69 -9.07
C GLN A 733 -3.30 37.94 -8.40
N GLU A 734 -4.05 39.06 -8.45
CA GLU A 734 -3.70 40.31 -7.78
C GLU A 734 -3.64 40.15 -6.25
N MET A 735 -4.63 39.45 -5.68
CA MET A 735 -4.64 39.06 -4.26
C MET A 735 -3.41 38.25 -3.89
N VAL A 736 -3.01 37.28 -4.72
CA VAL A 736 -1.83 36.48 -4.40
C VAL A 736 -0.55 37.28 -4.52
N ALA A 737 -0.42 38.17 -5.51
CA ALA A 737 0.73 39.06 -5.63
C ALA A 737 0.91 39.92 -4.38
N THR A 738 -0.19 40.46 -3.84
CA THR A 738 -0.23 41.23 -2.60
C THR A 738 0.13 40.39 -1.37
N CYS A 739 -0.32 39.13 -1.31
CA CYS A 739 -0.05 38.24 -0.19
C CYS A 739 1.35 37.62 -0.20
N SER A 740 1.91 37.40 -1.39
CA SER A 740 3.23 36.77 -1.57
C SER A 740 4.39 37.75 -1.35
N SER A 741 4.22 39.04 -1.64
CA SER A 741 5.16 40.09 -1.24
C SER A 741 5.26 40.19 0.29
N LEU A 742 4.16 39.99 1.02
CA LEU A 742 4.13 39.93 2.48
C LEU A 742 4.86 38.68 3.03
N GLU A 743 4.68 37.50 2.41
CA GLU A 743 5.43 36.28 2.79
C GLU A 743 6.95 36.41 2.52
N GLN A 744 7.37 37.16 1.49
CA GLN A 744 8.79 37.44 1.23
C GLN A 744 9.41 38.34 2.31
N SER A 745 8.69 39.35 2.80
CA SER A 745 9.17 40.22 3.89
C SER A 745 9.40 39.47 5.22
N TYR A 746 8.64 38.39 5.46
CA TYR A 746 8.78 37.54 6.64
C TYR A 746 9.92 36.50 6.52
N ALA A 747 10.28 36.12 5.29
CA ALA A 747 11.34 35.14 5.03
C ALA A 747 12.75 35.72 5.19
N GLU A 748 12.91 37.05 5.09
CA GLU A 748 14.21 37.72 5.28
C GLU A 748 14.74 37.66 6.73
N HIS A 749 13.94 37.16 7.68
CA HIS A 749 14.36 36.99 9.09
C HIS A 749 14.55 35.53 9.55
N LYS A 750 14.38 34.53 8.68
CA LYS A 750 14.73 33.13 8.99
C LYS A 750 15.42 32.44 7.81
N GLU A 751 16.73 32.25 7.97
CA GLU A 751 17.63 31.30 7.31
C GLU A 751 18.08 31.59 5.86
N GLU A 752 19.39 31.84 5.73
CA GLU A 752 20.19 32.12 4.53
C GLU A 752 20.41 30.92 3.57
N HIS A 753 19.69 29.81 3.69
CA HIS A 753 19.97 28.61 2.88
C HIS A 753 18.74 28.05 2.18
N ARG A 754 18.17 28.81 1.23
CA ARG A 754 17.36 28.23 0.14
C ARG A 754 17.35 29.15 -1.09
N LYS A 755 18.29 28.91 -2.01
CA LYS A 755 18.32 29.58 -3.31
C LYS A 755 17.09 29.19 -4.14
N HIS A 756 16.23 30.18 -4.41
CA HIS A 756 15.46 30.40 -5.63
C HIS A 756 14.71 29.20 -6.25
N SER A 757 13.59 28.80 -5.63
CA SER A 757 12.46 28.23 -6.37
C SER A 757 11.24 29.10 -6.13
N LYS A 758 10.80 29.85 -7.15
CA LYS A 758 9.54 30.60 -7.11
C LYS A 758 8.41 29.61 -6.79
N ARG A 759 7.82 29.68 -5.58
CA ARG A 759 6.67 28.85 -5.20
C ARG A 759 5.53 29.09 -6.19
N ARG A 760 5.26 28.12 -7.07
CA ARG A 760 4.09 28.16 -7.96
C ARG A 760 2.82 28.01 -7.12
N ILE A 761 1.98 29.04 -7.15
CA ILE A 761 0.66 29.03 -6.50
C ILE A 761 -0.19 27.93 -7.16
N SER A 762 -0.87 27.13 -6.34
CA SER A 762 -1.69 26.04 -6.85
C SER A 762 -2.90 26.60 -7.60
N LYS A 763 -3.14 26.14 -8.84
CA LYS A 763 -4.38 26.45 -9.58
C LYS A 763 -5.67 25.97 -8.90
N TYR A 764 -5.53 25.17 -7.84
CA TYR A 764 -6.63 24.67 -7.02
C TYR A 764 -6.80 25.46 -5.72
N THR A 765 -6.42 26.74 -5.73
CA THR A 765 -6.67 27.70 -4.65
C THR A 765 -7.42 28.89 -5.21
N ASN A 766 -8.34 29.43 -4.41
CA ASN A 766 -9.11 30.63 -4.72
C ASN A 766 -9.09 31.56 -3.52
N TYR A 767 -8.26 32.60 -3.61
CA TYR A 767 -8.04 33.57 -2.56
C TYR A 767 -9.26 34.49 -2.36
N CYS A 768 -9.98 34.84 -3.43
CA CYS A 768 -11.21 35.61 -3.34
C CYS A 768 -12.27 34.87 -2.50
N GLU A 769 -12.50 33.58 -2.79
CA GLU A 769 -13.38 32.75 -1.97
C GLU A 769 -12.86 32.63 -0.54
N ALA A 770 -11.56 32.38 -0.35
CA ALA A 770 -10.97 32.24 0.99
C ALA A 770 -11.20 33.50 1.85
N GLY A 771 -11.03 34.71 1.28
CA GLY A 771 -11.28 35.96 1.98
C GLY A 771 -12.73 36.16 2.37
N ILE A 772 -13.67 35.81 1.49
CA ILE A 772 -15.11 35.84 1.81
C ILE A 772 -15.42 34.87 2.95
N VAL A 773 -14.87 33.64 2.90
CA VAL A 773 -15.03 32.66 3.99
C VAL A 773 -14.48 33.22 5.30
N MET A 774 -13.29 33.80 5.30
CA MET A 774 -12.68 34.35 6.52
C MET A 774 -13.50 35.50 7.12
N LEU A 775 -14.06 36.39 6.30
CA LEU A 775 -14.96 37.44 6.81
C LEU A 775 -16.24 36.87 7.43
N LEU A 776 -16.85 35.87 6.79
CA LEU A 776 -18.04 35.21 7.34
C LEU A 776 -17.71 34.52 8.67
N LEU A 777 -16.58 33.82 8.76
CA LEU A 777 -16.12 33.17 9.99
C LEU A 777 -15.84 34.20 11.09
N ARG A 778 -15.14 35.28 10.78
CA ARG A 778 -14.85 36.37 11.73
C ARG A 778 -16.14 36.96 12.29
N GLU A 779 -17.15 37.20 11.46
CA GLU A 779 -18.41 37.76 11.92
C GLU A 779 -19.23 36.76 12.75
N LEU A 780 -19.23 35.48 12.38
CA LEU A 780 -19.85 34.41 13.17
C LEU A 780 -19.24 34.32 14.57
N LEU A 781 -17.90 34.29 14.67
CA LEU A 781 -17.18 34.22 15.94
C LEU A 781 -17.41 35.48 16.79
N LYS A 782 -17.37 36.67 16.18
CA LYS A 782 -17.68 37.94 16.87
C LYS A 782 -19.09 37.97 17.45
N SER A 783 -20.03 37.33 16.77
CA SER A 783 -21.43 37.21 17.19
C SER A 783 -21.65 36.08 18.21
N GLY A 784 -20.57 35.50 18.76
CA GLY A 784 -20.61 34.45 19.77
C GLY A 784 -20.98 33.06 19.25
N PHE A 785 -20.98 32.84 17.93
CA PHE A 785 -21.25 31.52 17.37
C PHE A 785 -20.03 30.61 17.55
N GLU A 786 -20.23 29.48 18.21
CA GLU A 786 -19.15 28.57 18.59
C GLU A 786 -18.42 27.97 17.38
N ALA A 787 -17.10 28.08 17.32
CA ALA A 787 -16.25 27.56 16.24
C ALA A 787 -16.48 26.07 15.96
N SER A 788 -16.68 25.27 17.02
CA SER A 788 -16.92 23.82 16.94
C SER A 788 -18.18 23.45 16.14
N ARG A 789 -19.13 24.40 16.00
CA ARG A 789 -20.41 24.24 15.28
C ARG A 789 -20.35 24.66 13.82
N ILE A 790 -19.19 25.12 13.35
CA ILE A 790 -18.94 25.53 11.97
C ILE A 790 -18.07 24.47 11.28
N GLY A 791 -18.35 24.20 10.01
CA GLY A 791 -17.45 23.43 9.14
C GLY A 791 -17.26 24.12 7.80
N VAL A 792 -16.03 24.11 7.30
CA VAL A 792 -15.70 24.61 5.97
C VAL A 792 -15.23 23.45 5.11
N ILE A 793 -15.85 23.29 3.95
CA ILE A 793 -15.60 22.20 3.03
C ILE A 793 -15.18 22.77 1.68
N ALA A 794 -14.16 22.18 1.07
CA ALA A 794 -13.78 22.47 -0.31
C ALA A 794 -13.41 21.17 -1.07
N PRO A 795 -13.61 21.12 -2.40
CA PRO A 795 -13.34 19.92 -3.18
C PRO A 795 -11.84 19.62 -3.34
N TYR A 796 -10.98 20.64 -3.28
CA TYR A 796 -9.54 20.50 -3.52
C TYR A 796 -8.72 20.64 -2.24
N ARG A 797 -7.73 19.74 -2.06
CA ARG A 797 -6.82 19.75 -0.90
C ARG A 797 -6.06 21.07 -0.75
N ALA A 798 -5.59 21.66 -1.85
CA ALA A 798 -4.86 22.92 -1.80
C ALA A 798 -5.72 24.08 -1.25
N GLN A 799 -7.00 24.16 -1.64
CA GLN A 799 -7.94 25.13 -1.06
C GLN A 799 -8.18 24.85 0.43
N VAL A 800 -8.33 23.58 0.81
CA VAL A 800 -8.50 23.20 2.24
C VAL A 800 -7.28 23.60 3.06
N GLU A 801 -6.06 23.40 2.56
CA GLU A 801 -4.83 23.80 3.23
C GLU A 801 -4.76 25.33 3.44
N LEU A 802 -5.10 26.11 2.40
CA LEU A 802 -5.21 27.56 2.49
C LEU A 802 -6.26 27.98 3.54
N LEU A 803 -7.48 27.46 3.43
CA LEU A 803 -8.58 27.76 4.35
C LEU A 803 -8.25 27.35 5.78
N ARG A 804 -7.58 26.21 5.99
CA ARG A 804 -7.15 25.75 7.32
C ARG A 804 -6.07 26.65 7.90
N LYS A 805 -5.07 27.03 7.10
CA LYS A 805 -4.01 27.97 7.51
C LYS A 805 -4.62 29.29 7.98
N LEU A 806 -5.57 29.84 7.23
CA LEU A 806 -6.23 31.11 7.57
C LEU A 806 -7.21 30.96 8.75
N ALA A 807 -8.04 29.91 8.76
CA ALA A 807 -9.02 29.67 9.82
C ALA A 807 -8.36 29.45 11.19
N ASN A 808 -7.21 28.76 11.24
CA ASN A 808 -6.46 28.54 12.48
C ASN A 808 -5.99 29.85 13.14
N LYS A 809 -5.81 30.92 12.38
CA LYS A 809 -5.49 32.25 12.92
C LYS A 809 -6.70 32.95 13.54
N LEU A 810 -7.92 32.54 13.17
CA LEU A 810 -9.15 33.01 13.79
C LEU A 810 -9.50 32.19 15.03
N ASP A 811 -9.54 30.85 14.91
CA ASP A 811 -9.80 29.91 15.99
C ASP A 811 -9.31 28.51 15.60
N ALA A 812 -8.52 27.86 16.45
CA ALA A 812 -7.95 26.53 16.20
C ALA A 812 -8.99 25.40 16.14
N ASN A 813 -10.21 25.62 16.64
CA ASN A 813 -11.31 24.65 16.63
C ASN A 813 -12.12 24.66 15.32
N LEU A 814 -11.83 25.59 14.40
CA LEU A 814 -12.50 25.64 13.10
C LEU A 814 -12.07 24.47 12.21
N GLU A 815 -13.06 23.72 11.73
CA GLU A 815 -12.80 22.52 10.95
C GLU A 815 -12.86 22.81 9.44
N CYS A 816 -11.69 22.89 8.80
CA CYS A 816 -11.54 22.99 7.34
C CYS A 816 -11.04 21.66 6.77
N ASN A 817 -11.85 20.99 5.93
CA ASN A 817 -11.58 19.63 5.45
C ASN A 817 -12.09 19.41 4.01
N THR A 818 -11.56 18.40 3.32
CA THR A 818 -12.16 17.97 2.04
C THR A 818 -13.49 17.26 2.28
N VAL A 819 -14.30 17.09 1.23
CA VAL A 819 -15.54 16.31 1.29
C VAL A 819 -15.30 14.91 1.89
N ASP A 820 -14.27 14.21 1.41
CA ASP A 820 -13.87 12.87 1.87
C ASP A 820 -13.52 12.86 3.37
N GLN A 821 -12.79 13.87 3.86
CA GLN A 821 -12.40 14.00 5.27
C GLN A 821 -13.57 14.39 6.19
N PHE A 822 -14.60 15.05 5.65
CA PHE A 822 -15.80 15.44 6.40
C PHE A 822 -16.86 14.34 6.47
N GLN A 823 -16.64 13.19 5.83
CA GLN A 823 -17.62 12.10 5.82
C GLN A 823 -17.91 11.59 7.23
N GLY A 824 -19.17 11.22 7.46
CA GLY A 824 -19.65 10.81 8.79
C GLY A 824 -19.84 11.95 9.80
N ARG A 825 -19.28 13.14 9.55
CA ARG A 825 -19.42 14.32 10.44
C ARG A 825 -20.61 15.19 10.05
N ASP A 826 -20.96 16.15 10.90
CA ASP A 826 -21.94 17.20 10.63
C ASP A 826 -21.73 18.42 11.53
N LYS A 827 -22.23 19.58 11.08
CA LYS A 827 -22.12 20.86 11.78
C LYS A 827 -23.42 21.66 11.67
N ASN A 828 -23.63 22.59 12.59
CA ASN A 828 -24.80 23.47 12.54
C ASN A 828 -24.79 24.36 11.29
N LEU A 829 -23.61 24.88 10.95
CA LEU A 829 -23.36 25.67 9.75
C LEU A 829 -22.25 25.03 8.91
N ILE A 830 -22.49 24.86 7.62
CA ILE A 830 -21.47 24.45 6.64
C ILE A 830 -21.29 25.55 5.60
N ILE A 831 -20.03 25.89 5.32
CA ILE A 831 -19.62 26.71 4.18
C ILE A 831 -18.92 25.82 3.18
N TYR A 832 -19.43 25.75 1.96
CA TYR A 832 -18.82 25.01 0.85
C TYR A 832 -18.19 25.99 -0.14
N SER A 833 -16.86 26.03 -0.18
CA SER A 833 -16.06 26.80 -1.15
C SER A 833 -15.83 25.96 -2.40
N CYS A 834 -16.46 26.33 -3.51
CA CYS A 834 -16.40 25.59 -4.77
C CYS A 834 -15.04 25.70 -5.46
N THR A 835 -14.24 26.71 -5.12
CA THR A 835 -12.86 26.98 -5.59
C THR A 835 -12.74 27.38 -7.06
N LYS A 836 -13.46 26.71 -7.98
CA LYS A 836 -13.30 26.92 -9.43
C LYS A 836 -13.93 28.24 -9.88
N THR A 837 -13.19 28.97 -10.71
CA THR A 837 -13.58 30.25 -11.32
C THR A 837 -13.02 30.35 -12.75
N GLY A 838 -13.67 31.13 -13.61
CA GLY A 838 -13.20 31.46 -14.96
C GLY A 838 -13.55 30.38 -15.99
N GLY A 839 -14.45 30.71 -16.92
CA GLY A 839 -15.03 29.78 -17.91
C GLY A 839 -14.78 30.12 -19.38
N GLY A 840 -13.98 31.15 -19.68
CA GLY A 840 -13.68 31.57 -21.06
C GLY A 840 -12.40 30.92 -21.61
N SER A 841 -12.54 30.08 -22.64
CA SER A 841 -11.51 29.73 -23.65
C SER A 841 -10.04 29.87 -23.22
N SER A 842 -9.56 29.02 -22.32
CA SER A 842 -8.13 28.74 -22.22
C SER A 842 -7.83 27.43 -22.94
N SER A 843 -6.91 27.52 -23.90
CA SER A 843 -6.36 26.47 -24.75
C SER A 843 -5.56 25.43 -23.95
N ALA A 844 -6.14 24.85 -22.90
CA ALA A 844 -5.54 23.75 -22.15
C ALA A 844 -6.02 22.44 -22.76
N GLY A 845 -5.07 21.61 -23.21
CA GLY A 845 -5.31 20.39 -23.98
C GLY A 845 -6.30 19.42 -23.34
N ASP A 846 -6.97 18.64 -24.19
CA ASP A 846 -8.09 17.75 -23.86
C ASP A 846 -7.84 16.76 -22.70
N MET A 847 -6.58 16.47 -22.38
CA MET A 847 -6.18 15.58 -21.29
C MET A 847 -6.32 16.23 -19.88
N GLU A 848 -6.19 17.55 -19.75
CA GLU A 848 -6.23 18.26 -18.46
C GLU A 848 -7.64 18.64 -18.00
N ARG A 849 -8.56 18.92 -18.94
CA ARG A 849 -10.01 19.05 -18.66
C ARG A 849 -10.57 17.80 -17.97
N SER A 850 -9.97 16.64 -18.23
CA SER A 850 -10.41 15.33 -17.77
C SER A 850 -10.32 15.09 -16.26
N ARG A 851 -9.35 15.67 -15.53
CA ARG A 851 -9.22 15.47 -14.06
C ARG A 851 -10.00 16.50 -13.25
N GLU A 852 -10.12 17.72 -13.76
CA GLU A 852 -10.82 18.81 -13.07
C GLU A 852 -12.34 18.68 -13.15
N ALA A 853 -12.85 18.28 -14.32
CA ALA A 853 -14.25 17.93 -14.48
C ALA A 853 -14.64 16.75 -13.59
N GLU A 854 -13.77 15.77 -13.41
CA GLU A 854 -14.07 14.54 -12.67
C GLU A 854 -14.46 14.77 -11.19
N ILE A 855 -13.83 15.73 -10.50
CA ILE A 855 -14.15 16.02 -9.08
C ILE A 855 -15.48 16.80 -8.95
N LEU A 856 -15.74 17.74 -9.86
CA LEU A 856 -16.94 18.59 -9.81
C LEU A 856 -18.17 17.95 -10.48
N GLU A 857 -17.96 16.99 -11.38
CA GLU A 857 -19.01 16.13 -11.97
C GLU A 857 -19.43 14.98 -11.04
N ASP A 858 -18.70 14.74 -9.95
CA ASP A 858 -19.05 13.73 -8.96
C ASP A 858 -20.22 14.20 -8.08
N GLN A 859 -21.43 13.76 -8.46
CA GLN A 859 -22.66 14.04 -7.71
C GLN A 859 -22.62 13.51 -6.27
N ARG A 860 -21.90 12.41 -6.00
CA ARG A 860 -21.83 11.78 -4.68
C ARG A 860 -21.03 12.66 -3.72
N ARG A 861 -19.92 13.27 -4.18
CA ARG A 861 -19.16 14.28 -3.41
C ARG A 861 -20.04 15.48 -3.04
N LEU A 862 -20.75 16.04 -4.01
CA LEU A 862 -21.63 17.18 -3.77
C LEU A 862 -22.75 16.82 -2.77
N THR A 863 -23.33 15.62 -2.89
CA THR A 863 -24.33 15.08 -1.95
C THR A 863 -23.78 14.99 -0.53
N VAL A 864 -22.55 14.48 -0.36
CA VAL A 864 -21.91 14.46 0.97
C VAL A 864 -21.75 15.86 1.52
N ALA A 865 -21.22 16.80 0.74
CA ALA A 865 -20.98 18.18 1.17
C ALA A 865 -22.26 18.87 1.66
N ILE A 866 -23.35 18.83 0.89
CA ILE A 866 -24.60 19.50 1.28
C ILE A 866 -25.26 18.86 2.50
N THR A 867 -25.11 17.53 2.66
CA THR A 867 -25.75 16.76 3.75
C THR A 867 -24.98 16.83 5.08
N ARG A 868 -23.90 17.63 5.15
CA ARG A 868 -23.16 17.89 6.41
C ARG A 868 -23.81 18.98 7.27
N ALA A 869 -24.65 19.83 6.68
CA ALA A 869 -25.27 20.96 7.38
C ALA A 869 -26.52 20.54 8.17
N LYS A 870 -26.70 21.05 9.39
CA LYS A 870 -27.95 20.90 10.15
C LYS A 870 -28.93 22.04 9.92
N ASN A 871 -28.45 23.27 10.11
CA ASN A 871 -29.30 24.46 10.21
C ASN A 871 -29.05 25.47 9.08
N LYS A 872 -27.79 25.66 8.67
CA LYS A 872 -27.40 26.61 7.63
C LYS A 872 -26.39 25.98 6.66
N LEU A 873 -26.62 26.16 5.36
CA LEU A 873 -25.70 25.80 4.29
C LEU A 873 -25.39 27.04 3.46
N ILE A 874 -24.11 27.36 3.31
CA ILE A 874 -23.64 28.45 2.46
C ILE A 874 -22.79 27.84 1.34
N LEU A 875 -23.20 28.07 0.09
CA LEU A 875 -22.47 27.68 -1.11
C LEU A 875 -21.80 28.94 -1.67
N LEU A 876 -20.50 28.87 -1.96
CA LEU A 876 -19.71 30.00 -2.43
C LEU A 876 -18.94 29.61 -3.69
N GLY A 877 -19.07 30.39 -4.76
CA GLY A 877 -18.24 30.23 -5.96
C GLY A 877 -18.77 30.96 -7.19
N ASP A 878 -18.07 30.81 -8.31
CA ASP A 878 -18.46 31.35 -9.62
C ASP A 878 -19.58 30.51 -10.23
N VAL A 879 -20.81 31.00 -10.14
CA VAL A 879 -22.00 30.26 -10.59
C VAL A 879 -21.94 29.97 -12.09
N GLN A 880 -21.46 30.92 -12.91
CA GLN A 880 -21.41 30.75 -14.36
C GLN A 880 -20.41 29.67 -14.77
N CYS A 881 -19.27 29.59 -14.08
CA CYS A 881 -18.31 28.50 -14.27
C CYS A 881 -18.90 27.16 -13.82
N LEU A 882 -19.53 27.12 -12.64
CA LEU A 882 -20.01 25.88 -12.03
C LEU A 882 -21.23 25.27 -12.74
N GLU A 883 -22.09 26.07 -13.38
CA GLU A 883 -23.24 25.59 -14.17
C GLU A 883 -22.85 24.74 -15.38
N GLN A 884 -21.57 24.72 -15.76
CA GLN A 884 -21.04 23.82 -16.77
C GLN A 884 -21.08 22.35 -16.32
N TYR A 885 -20.97 22.10 -15.01
CA TYR A 885 -21.00 20.76 -14.42
C TYR A 885 -22.43 20.32 -14.08
N ALA A 886 -22.80 19.09 -14.43
CA ALA A 886 -24.18 18.63 -14.31
C ALA A 886 -24.73 18.64 -12.86
N PRO A 887 -23.96 18.20 -11.82
CA PRO A 887 -24.43 18.24 -10.44
C PRO A 887 -24.73 19.66 -9.93
N PHE A 888 -23.86 20.62 -10.24
CA PHE A 888 -24.01 22.01 -9.81
C PHE A 888 -25.16 22.71 -10.54
N ARG A 889 -25.34 22.46 -11.84
CA ARG A 889 -26.49 22.96 -12.60
C ARG A 889 -27.81 22.50 -11.96
N ARG A 890 -27.93 21.21 -11.64
CA ARG A 890 -29.11 20.66 -10.95
C ARG A 890 -29.29 21.28 -9.56
N LEU A 891 -28.20 21.40 -8.79
CA LEU A 891 -28.23 22.01 -7.46
C LEU A 891 -28.77 23.44 -7.52
N PHE A 892 -28.24 24.28 -8.41
CA PHE A 892 -28.61 25.69 -8.47
C PHE A 892 -30.02 25.90 -8.99
N GLN A 893 -30.51 25.11 -9.94
CA GLN A 893 -31.90 25.15 -10.40
C GLN A 893 -32.92 25.00 -9.26
N ASN A 894 -32.55 24.25 -8.22
CA ASN A 894 -33.38 23.99 -7.04
C ASN A 894 -33.25 25.04 -5.92
N ILE A 895 -32.33 26.01 -6.06
CA ILE A 895 -32.14 27.11 -5.10
C ILE A 895 -32.97 28.34 -5.53
N PRO A 896 -33.95 28.79 -4.72
CA PRO A 896 -34.79 29.94 -5.03
C PRO A 896 -34.00 31.26 -5.15
N GLN A 897 -34.48 32.20 -5.98
CA GLN A 897 -33.82 33.49 -6.22
C GLN A 897 -33.56 34.30 -4.94
N ARG A 898 -34.47 34.25 -3.95
CA ARG A 898 -34.31 34.92 -2.64
C ARG A 898 -33.10 34.44 -1.83
N CYS A 899 -32.59 33.25 -2.13
CA CYS A 899 -31.43 32.63 -1.50
C CYS A 899 -30.14 32.88 -2.27
N ARG A 900 -30.20 33.52 -3.45
CA ARG A 900 -29.04 33.82 -4.29
C ARG A 900 -28.55 35.25 -4.02
N LEU A 901 -27.26 35.39 -3.82
CA LEU A 901 -26.57 36.65 -3.57
C LEU A 901 -25.51 36.82 -4.65
N GLN A 902 -25.57 37.92 -5.40
CA GLN A 902 -24.53 38.31 -6.34
C GLN A 902 -23.59 39.30 -5.66
N LEU A 903 -22.31 38.98 -5.61
CA LEU A 903 -21.27 39.89 -5.10
C LEU A 903 -20.76 40.77 -6.24
N GLU A 904 -20.91 42.07 -6.07
CA GLU A 904 -20.51 43.13 -7.00
C GLU A 904 -20.11 44.34 -6.15
N ASP A 905 -19.07 45.08 -6.55
CA ASP A 905 -18.63 46.26 -5.80
C ASP A 905 -19.75 47.30 -5.68
N GLY A 906 -19.90 47.88 -4.50
CA GLY A 906 -20.93 48.87 -4.18
C GLY A 906 -22.33 48.26 -3.97
N ARG A 907 -22.54 46.98 -4.29
CA ARG A 907 -23.82 46.30 -4.08
C ARG A 907 -23.88 45.69 -2.67
N MET A 908 -24.97 45.94 -1.94
CA MET A 908 -25.17 45.42 -0.57
C MET A 908 -23.98 45.69 0.37
N GLU A 909 -23.34 46.85 0.20
CA GLU A 909 -22.16 47.28 0.99
C GLU A 909 -20.95 46.33 0.85
N PHE A 910 -20.92 45.54 -0.23
CA PHE A 910 -19.78 44.70 -0.59
C PHE A 910 -18.70 45.53 -1.32
N ALA A 911 -17.44 45.24 -1.02
CA ALA A 911 -16.28 45.81 -1.70
C ALA A 911 -15.12 44.81 -1.67
N TRP A 912 -14.57 44.46 -2.83
CA TRP A 912 -13.44 43.53 -2.97
C TRP A 912 -12.19 44.02 -2.22
N GLN A 913 -11.93 45.33 -2.25
CA GLN A 913 -10.83 45.94 -1.51
C GLN A 913 -10.86 45.60 -0.01
N ARG A 914 -12.04 45.52 0.62
CA ARG A 914 -12.16 45.12 2.02
C ARG A 914 -11.81 43.64 2.25
N ILE A 915 -12.05 42.79 1.26
CA ILE A 915 -11.66 41.37 1.30
C ILE A 915 -10.13 41.26 1.27
N GLU A 916 -9.49 42.03 0.38
CA GLU A 916 -8.03 42.10 0.22
C GLU A 916 -7.35 42.58 1.49
N GLU A 917 -7.79 43.72 2.03
CA GLU A 917 -7.26 44.29 3.28
C GLU A 917 -7.41 43.30 4.45
N HIS A 918 -8.55 42.61 4.54
CA HIS A 918 -8.77 41.62 5.60
C HIS A 918 -7.85 40.40 5.47
N LEU A 919 -7.68 39.88 4.25
CA LEU A 919 -6.78 38.75 3.99
C LEU A 919 -5.33 39.13 4.25
N ALA A 920 -4.88 40.30 3.81
CA ALA A 920 -3.53 40.81 4.09
C ALA A 920 -3.27 40.88 5.60
N THR A 921 -4.20 41.49 6.35
CA THR A 921 -4.11 41.58 7.82
C THR A 921 -4.03 40.19 8.48
N LEU A 922 -4.85 39.23 8.02
CA LEU A 922 -4.81 37.86 8.53
C LEU A 922 -3.52 37.13 8.15
N MET A 923 -2.89 37.47 7.04
CA MET A 923 -1.63 36.85 6.65
C MET A 923 -0.44 37.41 7.43
N GLU A 924 -0.50 38.67 7.84
CA GLU A 924 0.49 39.34 8.70
C GLU A 924 0.47 38.91 10.18
N ALA A 925 -0.73 38.69 10.74
CA ALA A 925 -0.96 38.24 12.12
C ALA A 925 -0.62 36.75 12.31
#